data_AF-A0A5N6SHL4-F1
#
_entry.id   AF-A0A5N6SHL4-F1
#
_cell.length_a   1.000
_cell.length_b   1.000
_cell.length_c   1.000
_cell.angle_alpha   90.00
_cell.angle_beta   90.00
_cell.angle_gamma   90.00
#
_symmetry.space_group_name_H-M   'P 1'
#
loop_
_entity.id
_entity.type
_entity.pdbx_description
1 polymer ?
#
loop_
_entity_poly.entity_id
_entity_poly.type
_entity_poly.pdbx_seq_one_letter_code
_entity_poly.pdbx_strand_id
1 'polypeptide(L)'
;MSSQKPTYRIASIPGDGIGIEVVDAAIQVVEKLARTLGTFNIEFTHIPWGTAYYKEHGRYVSEDCLDTLRKFDAGLFGAVGAPDVPDHISLWGLLLALRGPLQLYANVRPVRTFPGTKCPLNTATEGIDWMLVRENSEGEYSGQGGRSHIGQPWEAATEVAMFTRVGIERIMRFAFEVAQSRPRKLLTVVTKSNSMRNGMVLWDQVAAEVAKDFPDVTWDKMLVDAMTVRMVAKPQSIDTIVGTNLHMDILSDLAAALAGSIGVAPSSNLDPTRKNPSIFEPVHGSAFDITGKGVANPVATFWSAAEMLSWLGEKEAAKKLMDCVEKVCAAGILTPDLGGNSNTQGVVDAVNKEIEQMESTDLTSGPSEIGSLTAQSNEESQFVGSSSGVYFINTVRQAFSRNLATLGASSGQEFPQPEDTLVGSDGSHHDKRSAPSSVKASPMPGGEQPFCQWEYDPEMAAILGHAPPLDTARELMMVYFKVWHPLFPFLHGPTFLQAMELLYSDHRKSHSILPSPDHRNTCWTVIFQCVFNLASHLRPDLPLPSESRIESPSHMQSLLSSLTFRNDLSSLQALLASQLYLVTKMSLRTASTVGGCMLRSMMHAGLHRCPFRYRELSSHDRQLRKRIFWCAYAIDRYLSQALGLPLGIQDSDIDVCAPGADEIHFPGSHRSSADAIQLPAEQSASHESHGNTPSGSESLQNKREIAFASYVESGTLTGRALELFHKSILVRSIRRSSVLFLITDVHKWWNSLSIDLQSLSPPTDQDAMTDKPFNFGPFFTVLYQHLILLIHRPSLSLSPSTPEFCSGLQTCIGAAREILTALKAQVDAGQALFWPGFLSAAWMSGLVLAFACQLRQYVLSKGLQEISKCLDFLQLMSSQWETAKNCHRALALLTRNIQHSSTVSILHRPSEPLPPRTRSEDNDNDWDARKKRRLNSHPVMRPSRLGSSSFETAHDGTVHPSDNDDDTNDPGLDVQNMSCSTNVQVSNNPSELVQGYRVVMMGFYMANDRNQ
;
A
#
# COMPACT_ATOMS: atom_id res chain seq x y z
N MET A 1 -0.45 -4.02 -29.70
CA MET A 1 -1.51 -4.99 -30.07
C MET A 1 -2.49 -5.05 -28.91
N SER A 2 -3.79 -5.22 -29.14
CA SER A 2 -4.72 -5.47 -28.05
C SER A 2 -4.53 -6.90 -27.56
N SER A 3 -4.37 -7.12 -26.26
CA SER A 3 -4.35 -8.48 -25.72
C SER A 3 -5.77 -9.04 -25.79
N GLN A 4 -5.94 -10.19 -26.45
CA GLN A 4 -7.23 -10.87 -26.52
C GLN A 4 -7.46 -11.62 -25.21
N LYS A 5 -8.61 -11.39 -24.55
CA LYS A 5 -8.90 -12.03 -23.27
C LYS A 5 -9.00 -13.55 -23.43
N PRO A 6 -8.41 -14.37 -22.52
CA PRO A 6 -8.68 -15.80 -22.51
C PRO A 6 -10.17 -16.04 -22.28
N THR A 7 -10.69 -17.13 -22.84
CA THR A 7 -12.09 -17.54 -22.72
C THR A 7 -12.11 -19.03 -22.37
N TYR A 8 -12.60 -19.34 -21.18
CA TYR A 8 -12.62 -20.70 -20.64
C TYR A 8 -14.02 -21.29 -20.71
N ARG A 9 -14.16 -22.52 -21.23
CA ARG A 9 -15.44 -23.23 -21.32
C ARG A 9 -15.48 -24.31 -20.25
N ILE A 10 -16.49 -24.26 -19.39
CA ILE A 10 -16.62 -25.13 -18.21
C ILE A 10 -17.82 -26.05 -18.38
N ALA A 11 -17.62 -27.35 -18.15
CA ALA A 11 -18.72 -28.30 -18.00
C ALA A 11 -19.34 -28.15 -16.60
N SER A 12 -20.54 -27.59 -16.50
CA SER A 12 -21.32 -27.57 -15.25
C SER A 12 -22.09 -28.88 -15.12
N ILE A 13 -21.87 -29.63 -14.04
CA ILE A 13 -22.50 -30.93 -13.77
C ILE A 13 -23.10 -30.87 -12.35
N PRO A 14 -24.26 -30.23 -12.14
CA PRO A 14 -24.79 -30.01 -10.79
C PRO A 14 -25.22 -31.31 -10.09
N GLY A 15 -25.64 -32.31 -10.87
CA GLY A 15 -25.99 -33.65 -10.37
C GLY A 15 -27.27 -33.66 -9.54
N ASP A 16 -27.16 -34.09 -8.29
CA ASP A 16 -28.29 -34.43 -7.41
C ASP A 16 -28.39 -33.55 -6.16
N GLY A 17 -29.63 -33.32 -5.72
CA GLY A 17 -29.94 -32.65 -4.44
C GLY A 17 -29.41 -31.21 -4.37
N ILE A 18 -28.77 -30.85 -3.24
CA ILE A 18 -28.19 -29.51 -3.05
C ILE A 18 -27.08 -29.18 -4.06
N GLY A 19 -26.55 -30.16 -4.79
CA GLY A 19 -25.57 -29.94 -5.86
C GLY A 19 -26.07 -28.94 -6.92
N ILE A 20 -27.38 -28.89 -7.16
CA ILE A 20 -28.04 -27.89 -8.01
C ILE A 20 -27.92 -26.50 -7.39
N GLU A 21 -28.38 -26.33 -6.14
CA GLU A 21 -28.40 -25.06 -5.41
C GLU A 21 -27.00 -24.43 -5.29
N VAL A 22 -25.98 -25.23 -4.96
CA VAL A 22 -24.61 -24.70 -4.72
C VAL A 22 -23.80 -24.46 -5.99
N VAL A 23 -24.06 -25.20 -7.09
CA VAL A 23 -23.40 -24.94 -8.38
C VAL A 23 -24.00 -23.70 -9.05
N ASP A 24 -25.32 -23.53 -9.03
CA ASP A 24 -25.96 -22.31 -9.55
C ASP A 24 -25.53 -21.07 -8.76
N ALA A 25 -25.38 -21.20 -7.42
CA ALA A 25 -24.77 -20.17 -6.58
C ALA A 25 -23.33 -19.83 -7.01
N ALA A 26 -22.48 -20.84 -7.24
CA ALA A 26 -21.09 -20.64 -7.64
C ALA A 26 -20.97 -20.02 -9.04
N ILE A 27 -21.82 -20.41 -9.99
CA ILE A 27 -21.86 -19.81 -11.34
C ILE A 27 -22.20 -18.32 -11.26
N GLN A 28 -23.23 -17.92 -10.51
CA GLN A 28 -23.58 -16.50 -10.32
C GLN A 28 -22.38 -15.66 -9.84
N VAL A 29 -21.68 -16.15 -8.80
CA VAL A 29 -20.54 -15.47 -8.19
C VAL A 29 -19.33 -15.42 -9.12
N VAL A 30 -19.00 -16.53 -9.79
CA VAL A 30 -17.84 -16.60 -10.71
C VAL A 30 -18.07 -15.77 -11.97
N GLU A 31 -19.28 -15.76 -12.52
CA GLU A 31 -19.60 -14.87 -13.63
C GLU A 31 -19.56 -13.39 -13.21
N LYS A 32 -20.06 -13.04 -12.01
CA LYS A 32 -19.98 -11.67 -11.50
C LYS A 32 -18.52 -11.25 -11.33
N LEU A 33 -17.68 -12.10 -10.74
CA LEU A 33 -16.24 -11.90 -10.64
C LEU A 33 -15.58 -11.72 -12.02
N ALA A 34 -15.89 -12.56 -13.00
CA ALA A 34 -15.35 -12.46 -14.36
C ALA A 34 -15.77 -11.15 -15.05
N ARG A 35 -17.04 -10.75 -14.92
CA ARG A 35 -17.57 -9.47 -15.44
C ARG A 35 -16.87 -8.27 -14.79
N THR A 36 -16.78 -8.25 -13.46
CA THR A 36 -16.20 -7.14 -12.68
C THR A 36 -14.67 -7.02 -12.85
N LEU A 37 -13.93 -8.13 -12.92
CA LEU A 37 -12.48 -8.11 -13.16
C LEU A 37 -12.14 -7.85 -14.62
N GLY A 38 -12.92 -8.42 -15.54
CA GLY A 38 -12.73 -8.26 -16.98
C GLY A 38 -11.39 -8.77 -17.52
N THR A 39 -10.62 -9.60 -16.78
CA THR A 39 -9.35 -10.16 -17.25
C THR A 39 -9.56 -11.36 -18.19
N PHE A 40 -10.53 -12.21 -17.87
CA PHE A 40 -10.95 -13.39 -18.65
C PHE A 40 -12.44 -13.34 -18.98
N ASN A 41 -12.86 -14.20 -19.91
CA ASN A 41 -14.26 -14.60 -20.08
C ASN A 41 -14.41 -16.06 -19.60
N ILE A 42 -15.60 -16.42 -19.12
CA ILE A 42 -15.92 -17.80 -18.71
C ILE A 42 -17.32 -18.17 -19.19
N GLU A 43 -17.48 -19.37 -19.73
CA GLU A 43 -18.71 -19.87 -20.33
C GLU A 43 -19.08 -21.22 -19.70
N PHE A 44 -20.17 -21.28 -18.94
CA PHE A 44 -20.67 -22.52 -18.35
C PHE A 44 -21.66 -23.21 -19.29
N THR A 45 -21.41 -24.47 -19.61
CA THR A 45 -22.37 -25.33 -20.33
C THR A 45 -22.92 -26.36 -19.35
N HIS A 46 -24.24 -26.34 -19.12
CA HIS A 46 -24.91 -27.33 -18.28
C HIS A 46 -24.92 -28.71 -18.96
N ILE A 47 -24.44 -29.72 -18.25
CA ILE A 47 -24.45 -31.13 -18.64
C ILE A 47 -25.42 -31.85 -17.69
N PRO A 48 -26.51 -32.45 -18.20
CA PRO A 48 -27.63 -32.91 -17.37
C PRO A 48 -27.39 -34.24 -16.64
N TRP A 49 -26.15 -34.66 -16.42
CA TRP A 49 -25.83 -35.94 -15.79
C TRP A 49 -26.16 -35.93 -14.29
N GLY A 50 -26.85 -36.97 -13.84
CA GLY A 50 -27.41 -37.08 -12.49
C GLY A 50 -28.53 -38.13 -12.45
N THR A 51 -29.21 -38.25 -11.31
CA THR A 51 -30.25 -39.27 -11.08
C THR A 51 -31.49 -39.05 -11.97
N ALA A 52 -31.81 -37.81 -12.35
CA ALA A 52 -32.86 -37.51 -13.31
C ALA A 52 -32.56 -38.14 -14.70
N TYR A 53 -31.35 -37.93 -15.22
CA TYR A 53 -30.88 -38.50 -16.48
C TYR A 53 -30.80 -40.03 -16.41
N TYR A 54 -30.39 -40.60 -15.28
CA TYR A 54 -30.44 -42.05 -15.04
C TYR A 54 -31.86 -42.62 -15.11
N LYS A 55 -32.86 -41.94 -14.54
CA LYS A 55 -34.27 -42.39 -14.59
C LYS A 55 -34.89 -42.30 -15.99
N GLU A 56 -34.40 -41.40 -16.83
CA GLU A 56 -34.85 -41.26 -18.22
C GLU A 56 -34.10 -42.20 -19.20
N HIS A 57 -32.78 -42.36 -19.04
CA HIS A 57 -31.90 -43.02 -20.01
C HIS A 57 -31.35 -44.39 -19.55
N GLY A 58 -31.61 -44.80 -18.31
CA GLY A 58 -31.05 -46.02 -17.71
C GLY A 58 -29.56 -45.96 -17.38
N ARG A 59 -28.93 -44.78 -17.47
CA ARG A 59 -27.48 -44.54 -17.25
C ARG A 59 -27.22 -43.13 -16.76
N TYR A 60 -26.20 -42.95 -15.92
CA TYR A 60 -25.89 -41.64 -15.31
C TYR A 60 -25.14 -40.68 -16.25
N VAL A 61 -24.39 -41.19 -17.22
CA VAL A 61 -23.62 -40.42 -18.22
C VAL A 61 -23.95 -40.85 -19.65
N SER A 62 -23.62 -40.04 -20.65
CA SER A 62 -23.72 -40.43 -22.07
C SER A 62 -22.60 -41.41 -22.47
N GLU A 63 -22.78 -42.15 -23.58
CA GLU A 63 -21.74 -43.04 -24.13
C GLU A 63 -20.46 -42.30 -24.53
N ASP A 64 -20.58 -41.04 -24.95
CA ASP A 64 -19.47 -40.18 -25.39
C ASP A 64 -18.90 -39.32 -24.25
N CYS A 65 -19.22 -39.59 -22.98
CA CYS A 65 -19.00 -38.67 -21.86
C CYS A 65 -17.57 -38.13 -21.76
N LEU A 66 -16.55 -38.98 -21.97
CA LEU A 66 -15.14 -38.59 -21.93
C LEU A 66 -14.78 -37.63 -23.07
N ASP A 67 -15.28 -37.90 -24.28
CA ASP A 67 -15.02 -37.05 -25.45
C ASP A 67 -15.87 -35.78 -25.43
N THR A 68 -17.01 -35.79 -24.74
CA THR A 68 -17.75 -34.58 -24.42
C THR A 68 -17.04 -33.72 -23.38
N LEU A 69 -16.50 -34.29 -22.30
CA LEU A 69 -15.72 -33.51 -21.33
C LEU A 69 -14.43 -32.94 -21.93
N ARG A 70 -13.70 -33.70 -22.76
CA ARG A 70 -12.47 -33.24 -23.45
C ARG A 70 -12.65 -32.01 -24.35
N LYS A 71 -13.88 -31.57 -24.61
CA LYS A 71 -14.19 -30.31 -25.32
C LYS A 71 -14.06 -29.08 -24.41
N PHE A 72 -14.01 -29.24 -23.09
CA PHE A 72 -13.98 -28.20 -22.06
C PHE A 72 -12.60 -28.06 -21.41
N ASP A 73 -12.36 -26.91 -20.78
CA ASP A 73 -11.09 -26.57 -20.12
C ASP A 73 -11.04 -27.05 -18.66
N ALA A 74 -12.21 -27.15 -18.01
CA ALA A 74 -12.42 -27.77 -16.69
C ALA A 74 -13.89 -28.20 -16.51
N GLY A 75 -14.19 -28.96 -15.47
CA GLY A 75 -15.55 -29.23 -14.99
C GLY A 75 -15.80 -28.66 -13.60
N LEU A 76 -17.02 -28.16 -13.36
CA LEU A 76 -17.54 -27.78 -12.05
C LEU A 76 -18.71 -28.71 -11.73
N PHE A 77 -18.57 -29.52 -10.68
CA PHE A 77 -19.51 -30.58 -10.30
C PHE A 77 -20.16 -30.26 -8.94
N GLY A 78 -21.42 -30.66 -8.78
CA GLY A 78 -22.19 -30.45 -7.55
C GLY A 78 -22.11 -31.65 -6.61
N ALA A 79 -23.08 -32.56 -6.69
CA ALA A 79 -23.12 -33.78 -5.88
C ALA A 79 -23.81 -34.94 -6.62
N VAL A 80 -23.70 -36.17 -6.12
CA VAL A 80 -24.37 -37.36 -6.67
C VAL A 80 -24.96 -38.24 -5.58
N GLY A 81 -26.06 -38.92 -5.89
CA GLY A 81 -26.73 -39.89 -5.02
C GLY A 81 -28.13 -39.41 -4.64
N ALA A 82 -29.08 -40.34 -4.56
CA ALA A 82 -30.49 -40.05 -4.30
C ALA A 82 -31.14 -41.16 -3.45
N PRO A 83 -32.09 -40.85 -2.55
CA PRO A 83 -32.67 -41.84 -1.62
C PRO A 83 -33.37 -43.04 -2.28
N ASP A 84 -33.72 -42.97 -3.56
CA ASP A 84 -34.38 -44.02 -4.33
C ASP A 84 -33.48 -44.71 -5.38
N VAL A 85 -32.17 -44.42 -5.40
CA VAL A 85 -31.18 -45.14 -6.22
C VAL A 85 -29.97 -45.54 -5.35
N PRO A 86 -29.63 -46.84 -5.23
CA PRO A 86 -28.52 -47.29 -4.40
C PRO A 86 -27.18 -46.59 -4.73
N ASP A 87 -26.45 -46.17 -3.70
CA ASP A 87 -25.23 -45.35 -3.84
C ASP A 87 -24.14 -46.00 -4.70
N HIS A 88 -24.04 -47.33 -4.66
CA HIS A 88 -23.09 -48.09 -5.48
C HIS A 88 -23.44 -48.09 -6.99
N ILE A 89 -24.65 -47.66 -7.38
CA ILE A 89 -25.04 -47.46 -8.79
C ILE A 89 -24.75 -46.02 -9.20
N SER A 90 -25.10 -45.04 -8.36
CA SER A 90 -24.95 -43.61 -8.66
C SER A 90 -23.49 -43.16 -8.67
N LEU A 91 -22.71 -43.51 -7.65
CA LEU A 91 -21.29 -43.12 -7.52
C LEU A 91 -20.40 -43.78 -8.61
N TRP A 92 -20.65 -45.06 -8.91
CA TRP A 92 -19.94 -45.78 -9.97
C TRP A 92 -20.41 -45.40 -11.37
N GLY A 93 -21.70 -45.12 -11.56
CA GLY A 93 -22.26 -44.71 -12.85
C GLY A 93 -21.91 -43.29 -13.28
N LEU A 94 -21.57 -42.41 -12.33
CA LEU A 94 -21.21 -41.01 -12.59
C LEU A 94 -19.74 -40.73 -12.22
N LEU A 95 -19.45 -40.47 -10.95
CA LEU A 95 -18.21 -39.79 -10.54
C LEU A 95 -16.96 -40.66 -10.74
N LEU A 96 -17.02 -41.95 -10.41
CA LEU A 96 -15.89 -42.88 -10.61
C LEU A 96 -15.69 -43.24 -12.09
N ALA A 97 -16.77 -43.29 -12.88
CA ALA A 97 -16.70 -43.45 -14.33
C ALA A 97 -16.00 -42.28 -15.06
N LEU A 98 -15.91 -41.10 -14.42
CA LEU A 98 -15.13 -39.97 -14.92
C LEU A 98 -13.68 -39.97 -14.38
N ARG A 99 -13.51 -40.07 -13.05
CA ARG A 99 -12.20 -39.92 -12.37
C ARG A 99 -11.12 -40.86 -12.91
N GLY A 100 -11.42 -42.16 -13.06
CA GLY A 100 -10.46 -43.16 -13.53
C GLY A 100 -10.05 -42.96 -14.99
N PRO A 101 -10.98 -42.97 -15.97
CA PRO A 101 -10.66 -42.83 -17.39
C PRO A 101 -10.06 -41.48 -17.80
N LEU A 102 -10.36 -40.38 -17.08
CA LEU A 102 -9.72 -39.08 -17.28
C LEU A 102 -8.39 -38.93 -16.50
N GLN A 103 -7.96 -39.96 -15.76
CA GLN A 103 -6.74 -39.95 -14.94
C GLN A 103 -6.67 -38.81 -13.93
N LEU A 104 -7.81 -38.50 -13.27
CA LEU A 104 -7.91 -37.47 -12.23
C LEU A 104 -7.35 -37.95 -10.88
N TYR A 105 -6.11 -38.46 -10.90
CA TYR A 105 -5.52 -39.28 -9.84
C TYR A 105 -5.17 -38.51 -8.57
N ALA A 106 -5.01 -37.19 -8.66
CA ALA A 106 -4.69 -36.34 -7.52
C ALA A 106 -5.94 -35.56 -7.11
N ASN A 107 -6.64 -36.04 -6.07
CA ASN A 107 -7.72 -35.30 -5.45
C ASN A 107 -7.15 -34.45 -4.30
N VAL A 108 -7.31 -33.13 -4.40
CA VAL A 108 -6.78 -32.18 -3.41
C VAL A 108 -7.94 -31.58 -2.63
N ARG A 109 -7.82 -31.55 -1.31
CA ARG A 109 -8.83 -31.02 -0.37
C ARG A 109 -8.13 -30.08 0.62
N PRO A 110 -7.98 -28.78 0.32
CA PRO A 110 -7.55 -27.81 1.33
C PRO A 110 -8.65 -27.65 2.39
N VAL A 111 -8.27 -27.61 3.66
CA VAL A 111 -9.20 -27.56 4.79
C VAL A 111 -8.71 -26.57 5.83
N ARG A 112 -9.50 -25.54 6.13
CA ARG A 112 -9.17 -24.54 7.15
C ARG A 112 -10.39 -24.02 7.89
N THR A 113 -10.19 -23.56 9.13
CA THR A 113 -11.19 -22.77 9.85
C THR A 113 -11.28 -21.37 9.23
N PHE A 114 -12.48 -20.95 8.81
CA PHE A 114 -12.67 -19.63 8.20
C PHE A 114 -12.75 -18.51 9.26
N PRO A 115 -12.29 -17.28 8.95
CA PRO A 115 -12.55 -16.11 9.78
C PRO A 115 -14.04 -15.97 10.15
N GLY A 116 -14.33 -15.62 11.40
CA GLY A 116 -15.70 -15.53 11.94
C GLY A 116 -16.35 -16.88 12.29
N THR A 117 -15.81 -18.01 11.85
CA THR A 117 -16.30 -19.36 12.24
C THR A 117 -15.58 -19.89 13.47
N LYS A 118 -16.10 -20.96 14.08
CA LYS A 118 -15.53 -21.58 15.29
C LYS A 118 -15.07 -23.01 15.03
N CYS A 119 -13.77 -23.26 15.20
CA CYS A 119 -13.24 -24.61 15.24
C CYS A 119 -13.81 -25.39 16.45
N PRO A 120 -14.32 -26.63 16.30
CA PRO A 120 -14.80 -27.44 17.42
C PRO A 120 -13.69 -27.93 18.37
N LEU A 121 -12.43 -27.90 17.95
CA LEU A 121 -11.29 -28.36 18.74
C LEU A 121 -10.83 -27.30 19.76
N ASN A 122 -10.94 -27.62 21.04
CA ASN A 122 -10.28 -26.87 22.11
C ASN A 122 -8.73 -26.94 22.05
N THR A 123 -8.18 -27.87 21.28
CA THR A 123 -6.74 -28.01 20.95
C THR A 123 -6.28 -27.12 19.78
N ALA A 124 -7.20 -26.43 19.10
CA ALA A 124 -6.93 -25.52 17.99
C ALA A 124 -7.65 -24.18 18.16
N THR A 125 -7.28 -23.42 19.19
CA THR A 125 -7.86 -22.10 19.48
C THR A 125 -7.65 -21.06 18.37
N GLU A 126 -6.63 -21.25 17.54
CA GLU A 126 -6.33 -20.42 16.35
C GLU A 126 -6.90 -21.03 15.05
N GLY A 127 -7.68 -22.11 15.14
CA GLY A 127 -8.17 -22.89 14.01
C GLY A 127 -7.14 -23.86 13.42
N ILE A 128 -7.50 -24.46 12.29
CA ILE A 128 -6.63 -25.34 11.50
C ILE A 128 -6.44 -24.79 10.08
N ASP A 129 -5.32 -25.15 9.44
CA ASP A 129 -5.07 -25.03 7.98
C ASP A 129 -4.23 -26.23 7.53
N TRP A 130 -4.83 -27.14 6.78
CA TRP A 130 -4.23 -28.37 6.28
C TRP A 130 -4.46 -28.55 4.78
N MET A 131 -3.54 -29.25 4.12
CA MET A 131 -3.65 -29.60 2.71
C MET A 131 -3.70 -31.13 2.55
N LEU A 132 -4.85 -31.67 2.15
CA LEU A 132 -5.05 -33.11 2.04
C LEU A 132 -4.93 -33.56 0.58
N VAL A 133 -4.13 -34.59 0.33
CA VAL A 133 -3.84 -35.15 -0.99
C VAL A 133 -4.23 -36.63 -1.02
N ARG A 134 -5.23 -36.95 -1.84
CA ARG A 134 -5.84 -38.26 -2.00
C ARG A 134 -5.43 -38.88 -3.33
N GLU A 135 -4.93 -40.12 -3.28
CA GLU A 135 -4.91 -40.99 -4.47
C GLU A 135 -6.38 -41.30 -4.85
N ASN A 136 -6.75 -41.03 -6.10
CA ASN A 136 -8.15 -40.94 -6.52
C ASN A 136 -8.49 -41.83 -7.74
N SER A 137 -7.59 -42.74 -8.12
CA SER A 137 -7.70 -43.54 -9.37
C SER A 137 -7.56 -45.05 -9.18
N GLU A 138 -7.02 -45.50 -8.06
CA GLU A 138 -6.86 -46.91 -7.71
C GLU A 138 -7.08 -47.10 -6.19
N GLY A 139 -6.24 -47.90 -5.53
CA GLY A 139 -6.33 -48.20 -4.11
C GLY A 139 -7.51 -49.11 -3.78
N GLU A 140 -8.20 -48.79 -2.68
CA GLU A 140 -9.33 -49.55 -2.17
C GLU A 140 -10.56 -49.47 -3.09
N TYR A 141 -10.69 -48.40 -3.89
CA TYR A 141 -11.80 -48.22 -4.84
C TYR A 141 -11.41 -48.62 -6.27
N SER A 142 -10.59 -49.66 -6.44
CA SER A 142 -10.12 -50.13 -7.76
C SER A 142 -11.19 -50.84 -8.61
N GLY A 143 -12.35 -51.18 -8.02
CA GLY A 143 -13.41 -51.95 -8.67
C GLY A 143 -13.08 -53.41 -8.95
N GLN A 144 -11.96 -53.93 -8.42
CA GLN A 144 -11.59 -55.34 -8.53
C GLN A 144 -12.27 -56.14 -7.42
N GLY A 145 -13.27 -56.94 -7.78
CA GLY A 145 -14.05 -57.69 -6.80
C GLY A 145 -15.14 -58.55 -7.44
N GLY A 146 -16.13 -58.94 -6.64
CA GLY A 146 -17.29 -59.69 -7.11
C GLY A 146 -18.04 -60.44 -6.00
N ARG A 147 -19.23 -60.95 -6.34
CA ARG A 147 -20.10 -61.74 -5.46
C ARG A 147 -20.35 -63.13 -6.05
N SER A 148 -20.26 -64.16 -5.22
CA SER A 148 -20.46 -65.56 -5.56
C SER A 148 -21.61 -66.17 -4.73
N HIS A 149 -22.41 -67.04 -5.36
CA HIS A 149 -23.61 -67.67 -4.76
C HIS A 149 -24.66 -66.65 -4.28
N ILE A 150 -24.94 -65.64 -5.12
CA ILE A 150 -25.83 -64.51 -4.77
C ILE A 150 -27.19 -64.98 -4.23
N GLY A 151 -27.57 -64.45 -3.06
CA GLY A 151 -28.84 -64.76 -2.39
C GLY A 151 -28.88 -66.09 -1.64
N GLN A 152 -27.74 -66.76 -1.44
CA GLN A 152 -27.65 -67.98 -0.61
C GLN A 152 -27.05 -67.68 0.77
N PRO A 153 -27.33 -68.50 1.82
CA PRO A 153 -26.72 -68.33 3.15
C PRO A 153 -25.19 -68.46 3.21
N TRP A 154 -24.56 -68.97 2.14
CA TRP A 154 -23.12 -69.08 1.95
C TRP A 154 -22.60 -68.14 0.84
N GLU A 155 -23.35 -67.07 0.54
CA GLU A 155 -22.88 -66.00 -0.34
C GLU A 155 -21.54 -65.43 0.14
N ALA A 156 -20.61 -65.24 -0.79
CA ALA A 156 -19.29 -64.68 -0.52
C ALA A 156 -19.02 -63.48 -1.44
N ALA A 157 -18.50 -62.41 -0.88
CA ALA A 157 -18.03 -61.23 -1.61
C ALA A 157 -16.52 -61.05 -1.43
N THR A 158 -15.86 -60.52 -2.46
CA THR A 158 -14.44 -60.17 -2.43
C THR A 158 -14.26 -58.75 -2.98
N GLU A 159 -13.51 -57.92 -2.26
CA GLU A 159 -13.03 -56.61 -2.72
C GLU A 159 -11.51 -56.58 -2.63
N VAL A 160 -10.84 -56.07 -3.66
CA VAL A 160 -9.38 -56.12 -3.81
C VAL A 160 -8.82 -54.70 -3.98
N ALA A 161 -8.11 -54.24 -2.95
CA ALA A 161 -7.39 -52.97 -3.01
C ALA A 161 -6.13 -53.11 -3.89
N MET A 162 -6.09 -52.39 -5.01
CA MET A 162 -5.02 -52.46 -6.00
C MET A 162 -4.12 -51.23 -5.89
N PHE A 163 -2.83 -51.45 -5.66
CA PHE A 163 -1.82 -50.38 -5.58
C PHE A 163 -0.71 -50.66 -6.58
N THR A 164 -0.55 -49.79 -7.58
CA THR A 164 0.49 -49.89 -8.61
C THR A 164 1.64 -48.97 -8.26
N ARG A 165 2.89 -49.39 -8.53
CA ARG A 165 4.07 -48.52 -8.30
C ARG A 165 3.95 -47.16 -9.00
N VAL A 166 3.32 -47.12 -10.18
CA VAL A 166 3.06 -45.88 -10.94
C VAL A 166 2.04 -44.99 -10.23
N GLY A 167 0.92 -45.55 -9.77
CA GLY A 167 -0.12 -44.82 -9.03
C GLY A 167 0.40 -44.22 -7.72
N ILE A 168 1.19 -44.99 -6.98
CA ILE A 168 1.83 -44.53 -5.74
C ILE A 168 2.89 -43.45 -6.02
N GLU A 169 3.80 -43.66 -6.98
CA GLU A 169 4.89 -42.69 -7.22
C GLU A 169 4.35 -41.33 -7.66
N ARG A 170 3.35 -41.30 -8.55
CA ARG A 170 2.77 -40.04 -9.06
C ARG A 170 2.03 -39.24 -7.99
N ILE A 171 1.34 -39.89 -7.04
CA ILE A 171 0.65 -39.19 -5.95
C ILE A 171 1.62 -38.77 -4.85
N MET A 172 2.64 -39.58 -4.55
CA MET A 172 3.70 -39.20 -3.60
C MET A 172 4.47 -37.98 -4.10
N ARG A 173 4.94 -37.99 -5.36
CA ARG A 173 5.70 -36.89 -5.95
C ARG A 173 4.90 -35.59 -5.95
N PHE A 174 3.62 -35.66 -6.36
CA PHE A 174 2.70 -34.53 -6.29
C PHE A 174 2.48 -34.03 -4.85
N ALA A 175 2.35 -34.91 -3.86
CA ALA A 175 2.20 -34.51 -2.46
C ALA A 175 3.46 -33.87 -1.87
N PHE A 176 4.65 -34.34 -2.26
CA PHE A 176 5.93 -33.70 -1.89
C PHE A 176 6.07 -32.32 -2.55
N GLU A 177 5.69 -32.15 -3.82
CA GLU A 177 5.65 -30.84 -4.50
C GLU A 177 4.67 -29.86 -3.81
N VAL A 178 3.47 -30.33 -3.44
CA VAL A 178 2.47 -29.56 -2.69
C VAL A 178 3.03 -29.15 -1.32
N ALA A 179 3.63 -30.07 -0.57
CA ALA A 179 4.25 -29.75 0.72
C ALA A 179 5.43 -28.77 0.59
N GLN A 180 6.30 -28.94 -0.41
CA GLN A 180 7.42 -28.03 -0.69
C GLN A 180 6.96 -26.61 -1.03
N SER A 181 5.77 -26.47 -1.63
CA SER A 181 5.15 -25.16 -1.93
C SER A 181 4.55 -24.45 -0.71
N ARG A 182 4.24 -25.18 0.38
CA ARG A 182 3.68 -24.62 1.62
C ARG A 182 4.78 -24.10 2.56
N PRO A 183 4.54 -23.02 3.33
CA PRO A 183 5.57 -22.38 4.16
C PRO A 183 6.25 -23.29 5.20
N ARG A 184 5.57 -24.36 5.63
CA ARG A 184 6.03 -25.29 6.67
C ARG A 184 6.83 -26.48 6.14
N LYS A 185 6.74 -26.77 4.83
CA LYS A 185 7.40 -27.90 4.16
C LYS A 185 7.29 -29.22 4.93
N LEU A 186 6.07 -29.56 5.36
CA LEU A 186 5.79 -30.69 6.24
C LEU A 186 4.74 -31.63 5.63
N LEU A 187 5.11 -32.89 5.42
CA LEU A 187 4.25 -33.94 4.85
C LEU A 187 4.07 -35.13 5.82
N THR A 188 2.84 -35.50 6.12
CA THR A 188 2.52 -36.76 6.82
C THR A 188 1.94 -37.79 5.84
N VAL A 189 2.64 -38.93 5.69
CA VAL A 189 2.22 -40.06 4.87
C VAL A 189 1.35 -41.02 5.70
N VAL A 190 0.06 -41.11 5.35
CA VAL A 190 -0.91 -42.01 5.99
C VAL A 190 -0.79 -43.40 5.40
N THR A 191 -0.81 -44.43 6.26
CA THR A 191 -0.62 -45.84 5.86
C THR A 191 -1.37 -46.79 6.79
N LYS A 192 -1.41 -48.09 6.43
CA LYS A 192 -1.78 -49.19 7.35
C LYS A 192 -0.86 -50.41 7.19
N SER A 193 0.43 -50.15 6.99
CA SER A 193 1.46 -51.17 6.71
C SER A 193 1.67 -52.21 7.83
N ASN A 194 1.21 -51.95 9.06
CA ASN A 194 1.20 -52.94 10.14
C ASN A 194 0.14 -54.05 9.98
N SER A 195 -0.80 -53.91 9.03
CA SER A 195 -1.84 -54.93 8.74
C SER A 195 -1.92 -55.26 7.25
N MET A 196 -1.88 -54.25 6.38
CA MET A 196 -1.95 -54.42 4.92
C MET A 196 -0.57 -54.72 4.31
N ARG A 197 0.01 -55.88 4.71
CA ARG A 197 1.39 -56.33 4.48
C ARG A 197 1.96 -56.30 3.05
N ASN A 198 1.13 -56.07 2.02
CA ASN A 198 1.53 -55.97 0.62
C ASN A 198 1.44 -54.51 0.14
N GLY A 199 0.23 -54.04 -0.16
CA GLY A 199 0.00 -52.71 -0.75
C GLY A 199 0.53 -51.55 0.10
N MET A 200 0.31 -51.58 1.43
CA MET A 200 0.79 -50.51 2.31
C MET A 200 2.29 -50.60 2.61
N VAL A 201 2.92 -51.76 2.42
CA VAL A 201 4.39 -51.87 2.48
C VAL A 201 5.02 -51.29 1.20
N LEU A 202 4.40 -51.50 0.04
CA LEU A 202 4.82 -50.85 -1.21
C LEU A 202 4.59 -49.32 -1.15
N TRP A 203 3.48 -48.87 -0.56
CA TRP A 203 3.18 -47.45 -0.29
C TRP A 203 4.28 -46.80 0.54
N ASP A 204 4.61 -47.38 1.70
CA ASP A 204 5.68 -46.92 2.58
C ASP A 204 7.06 -46.94 1.89
N GLN A 205 7.34 -47.94 1.05
CA GLN A 205 8.59 -48.05 0.30
C GLN A 205 8.73 -46.92 -0.73
N VAL A 206 7.72 -46.72 -1.57
CA VAL A 206 7.77 -45.70 -2.64
C VAL A 206 7.82 -44.29 -2.05
N ALA A 207 7.12 -44.03 -0.93
CA ALA A 207 7.25 -42.77 -0.19
C ALA A 207 8.71 -42.49 0.20
N ALA A 208 9.40 -43.48 0.79
CA ALA A 208 10.81 -43.37 1.19
C ALA A 208 11.80 -43.38 0.02
N GLU A 209 11.38 -43.78 -1.18
CA GLU A 209 12.15 -43.64 -2.42
C GLU A 209 12.02 -42.22 -2.98
N VAL A 210 10.79 -41.71 -3.14
CA VAL A 210 10.50 -40.36 -3.66
C VAL A 210 11.03 -39.25 -2.74
N ALA A 211 10.97 -39.44 -1.42
CA ALA A 211 11.45 -38.45 -0.44
C ALA A 211 12.90 -37.99 -0.65
N LYS A 212 13.74 -38.80 -1.32
CA LYS A 212 15.15 -38.48 -1.63
C LYS A 212 15.28 -37.32 -2.61
N ASP A 213 14.26 -37.09 -3.43
CA ASP A 213 14.22 -36.01 -4.42
C ASP A 213 13.82 -34.66 -3.76
N PHE A 214 13.32 -34.67 -2.52
CA PHE A 214 12.77 -33.51 -1.80
C PHE A 214 13.46 -33.29 -0.43
N PRO A 215 14.79 -33.08 -0.37
CA PRO A 215 15.56 -33.02 0.88
C PRO A 215 15.23 -31.81 1.78
N ASP A 216 14.46 -30.84 1.31
CA ASP A 216 13.98 -29.68 2.07
C ASP A 216 12.55 -29.84 2.60
N VAL A 217 11.88 -30.97 2.32
CA VAL A 217 10.58 -31.33 2.89
C VAL A 217 10.80 -32.26 4.08
N THR A 218 10.42 -31.79 5.27
CA THR A 218 10.33 -32.65 6.46
C THR A 218 9.13 -33.58 6.29
N TRP A 219 9.29 -34.87 6.49
CA TRP A 219 8.16 -35.80 6.42
C TRP A 219 8.19 -36.87 7.50
N ASP A 220 7.00 -37.35 7.86
CA ASP A 220 6.81 -38.51 8.72
C ASP A 220 5.73 -39.45 8.13
N LYS A 221 5.56 -40.63 8.73
CA LYS A 221 4.47 -41.55 8.37
C LYS A 221 3.66 -41.96 9.59
N MET A 222 2.37 -42.14 9.40
CA MET A 222 1.43 -42.44 10.49
C MET A 222 0.39 -43.47 10.08
N LEU A 223 0.06 -44.38 11.00
CA LEU A 223 -1.05 -45.31 10.80
C LEU A 223 -2.37 -44.52 10.82
N VAL A 224 -3.33 -44.82 9.92
CA VAL A 224 -4.58 -44.04 9.77
C VAL A 224 -5.38 -43.90 11.09
N ASP A 225 -5.40 -44.92 11.92
CA ASP A 225 -6.01 -44.96 13.26
C ASP A 225 -5.25 -44.14 14.32
N ALA A 226 -3.96 -43.92 14.12
CA ALA A 226 -3.19 -42.96 14.91
C ALA A 226 -3.32 -41.52 14.37
N MET A 227 -3.58 -41.37 13.07
CA MET A 227 -3.73 -40.06 12.42
C MET A 227 -5.00 -39.33 12.86
N THR A 228 -6.14 -40.04 12.98
CA THR A 228 -7.37 -39.46 13.56
C THR A 228 -7.13 -38.91 14.97
N VAL A 229 -6.37 -39.64 15.80
CA VAL A 229 -5.96 -39.19 17.15
C VAL A 229 -5.06 -37.96 17.09
N ARG A 230 -4.11 -37.88 16.14
CA ARG A 230 -3.24 -36.70 15.96
C ARG A 230 -4.01 -35.46 15.52
N MET A 231 -4.97 -35.60 14.62
CA MET A 231 -5.82 -34.50 14.14
C MET A 231 -6.61 -33.85 15.28
N VAL A 232 -7.10 -34.65 16.24
CA VAL A 232 -7.82 -34.13 17.42
C VAL A 232 -6.87 -33.65 18.52
N ALA A 233 -5.84 -34.44 18.88
CA ALA A 233 -5.01 -34.17 20.06
C ALA A 233 -3.82 -33.22 19.81
N LYS A 234 -3.33 -33.13 18.56
CA LYS A 234 -2.18 -32.30 18.16
C LYS A 234 -2.39 -31.66 16.77
N PRO A 235 -3.50 -30.94 16.53
CA PRO A 235 -3.85 -30.40 15.20
C PRO A 235 -2.73 -29.55 14.56
N GLN A 236 -2.04 -28.73 15.37
CA GLN A 236 -0.93 -27.89 14.89
C GLN A 236 0.33 -28.67 14.46
N SER A 237 0.41 -29.98 14.72
CA SER A 237 1.52 -30.84 14.30
C SER A 237 1.40 -31.37 12.85
N ILE A 238 0.37 -30.94 12.13
CA ILE A 238 0.01 -31.38 10.77
C ILE A 238 0.07 -30.17 9.83
N ASP A 239 0.43 -30.39 8.57
CA ASP A 239 0.44 -29.38 7.50
C ASP A 239 -0.10 -29.97 6.19
N THR A 240 0.70 -30.77 5.48
CA THR A 240 0.25 -31.54 4.31
C THR A 240 0.05 -33.00 4.69
N ILE A 241 -1.01 -33.65 4.19
CA ILE A 241 -1.32 -35.06 4.42
C ILE A 241 -1.44 -35.76 3.07
N VAL A 242 -0.82 -36.94 2.90
CA VAL A 242 -1.06 -37.82 1.74
C VAL A 242 -1.52 -39.21 2.17
N GLY A 243 -2.48 -39.78 1.45
CA GLY A 243 -3.02 -41.11 1.74
C GLY A 243 -3.73 -41.75 0.54
N THR A 244 -4.18 -42.99 0.74
CA THR A 244 -4.92 -43.76 -0.25
C THR A 244 -6.36 -43.28 -0.42
N ASN A 245 -7.06 -43.85 -1.40
CA ASN A 245 -8.40 -43.47 -1.80
C ASN A 245 -9.41 -43.55 -0.65
N LEU A 246 -9.47 -44.68 0.07
CA LEU A 246 -10.35 -44.83 1.25
C LEU A 246 -9.83 -44.08 2.48
N HIS A 247 -8.52 -44.13 2.75
CA HIS A 247 -7.97 -43.45 3.93
C HIS A 247 -8.21 -41.94 3.89
N MET A 248 -8.08 -41.31 2.72
CA MET A 248 -8.29 -39.87 2.59
C MET A 248 -9.75 -39.46 2.39
N ASP A 249 -10.65 -40.35 1.97
CA ASP A 249 -12.10 -40.12 2.14
C ASP A 249 -12.38 -39.83 3.63
N ILE A 250 -12.08 -40.80 4.48
CA ILE A 250 -12.35 -40.76 5.92
C ILE A 250 -11.65 -39.57 6.60
N LEU A 251 -10.37 -39.35 6.28
CA LEU A 251 -9.60 -38.27 6.93
C LEU A 251 -9.96 -36.87 6.43
N SER A 252 -10.49 -36.70 5.21
CA SER A 252 -10.87 -35.37 4.73
C SER A 252 -12.27 -34.94 5.19
N ASP A 253 -13.21 -35.86 5.30
CA ASP A 253 -14.51 -35.61 5.94
C ASP A 253 -14.31 -35.30 7.44
N LEU A 254 -13.42 -36.04 8.12
CA LEU A 254 -13.01 -35.72 9.49
C LEU A 254 -12.35 -34.33 9.56
N ALA A 255 -11.43 -34.00 8.66
CA ALA A 255 -10.79 -32.69 8.65
C ALA A 255 -11.81 -31.56 8.48
N ALA A 256 -12.78 -31.70 7.58
CA ALA A 256 -13.83 -30.71 7.33
C ALA A 256 -14.72 -30.51 8.57
N ALA A 257 -15.13 -31.60 9.22
CA ALA A 257 -15.85 -31.55 10.50
C ALA A 257 -15.03 -30.86 11.62
N LEU A 258 -13.71 -31.06 11.66
CA LEU A 258 -12.80 -30.40 12.60
C LEU A 258 -12.49 -28.94 12.24
N ALA A 259 -12.71 -28.51 10.99
CA ALA A 259 -12.59 -27.09 10.59
C ALA A 259 -13.75 -26.24 11.11
N GLY A 260 -14.97 -26.80 11.09
CA GLY A 260 -16.21 -26.17 11.56
C GLY A 260 -17.47 -26.76 10.92
N SER A 261 -17.42 -27.13 9.64
CA SER A 261 -18.52 -27.75 8.89
C SER A 261 -17.98 -28.46 7.64
N ILE A 262 -18.68 -29.50 7.17
CA ILE A 262 -18.42 -30.09 5.85
C ILE A 262 -18.79 -29.13 4.70
N GLY A 263 -19.68 -28.16 4.95
CA GLY A 263 -20.16 -27.16 4.00
C GLY A 263 -19.11 -26.13 3.53
N VAL A 264 -17.89 -26.15 4.09
CA VAL A 264 -16.78 -25.26 3.67
C VAL A 264 -15.62 -25.97 2.98
N ALA A 265 -15.67 -27.30 2.82
CA ALA A 265 -14.56 -28.08 2.27
C ALA A 265 -14.67 -28.30 0.74
N PRO A 266 -13.75 -27.75 -0.07
CA PRO A 266 -13.69 -27.98 -1.52
C PRO A 266 -12.90 -29.24 -1.88
N SER A 267 -13.01 -29.66 -3.15
CA SER A 267 -12.24 -30.77 -3.70
C SER A 267 -11.86 -30.52 -5.17
N SER A 268 -10.59 -30.76 -5.49
CA SER A 268 -10.01 -30.56 -6.81
C SER A 268 -9.52 -31.91 -7.36
N ASN A 269 -10.24 -32.51 -8.32
CA ASN A 269 -9.84 -33.76 -8.98
C ASN A 269 -8.97 -33.44 -10.19
N LEU A 270 -7.66 -33.57 -10.02
CA LEU A 270 -6.68 -33.07 -10.98
C LEU A 270 -6.12 -34.19 -11.86
N ASP A 271 -5.93 -33.89 -13.15
CA ASP A 271 -4.89 -34.48 -14.00
C ASP A 271 -3.68 -33.49 -14.04
N PRO A 272 -2.66 -33.67 -13.19
CA PRO A 272 -1.42 -32.88 -13.22
C PRO A 272 -0.71 -32.82 -14.59
N THR A 273 -0.99 -33.75 -15.51
CA THR A 273 -0.41 -33.74 -16.86
C THR A 273 -1.14 -32.80 -17.83
N ARG A 274 -2.27 -32.22 -17.43
CA ARG A 274 -3.13 -31.31 -18.22
C ARG A 274 -3.62 -31.89 -19.55
N LYS A 275 -3.71 -33.21 -19.67
CA LYS A 275 -4.19 -33.89 -20.89
C LYS A 275 -5.71 -34.05 -20.92
N ASN A 276 -6.33 -34.09 -19.74
CA ASN A 276 -7.77 -34.14 -19.54
C ASN A 276 -8.22 -32.94 -18.70
N PRO A 277 -9.49 -32.51 -18.80
CA PRO A 277 -10.05 -31.48 -17.93
C PRO A 277 -10.14 -31.98 -16.49
N SER A 278 -9.62 -31.19 -15.54
CA SER A 278 -9.81 -31.42 -14.10
C SER A 278 -11.24 -31.09 -13.69
N ILE A 279 -11.75 -31.75 -12.65
CA ILE A 279 -13.12 -31.57 -12.13
C ILE A 279 -13.08 -31.08 -10.69
N PHE A 280 -13.77 -29.98 -10.41
CA PHE A 280 -13.81 -29.31 -9.11
C PHE A 280 -15.20 -29.47 -8.50
N GLU A 281 -15.28 -29.90 -7.23
CA GLU A 281 -16.52 -30.27 -6.55
C GLU A 281 -16.42 -29.99 -5.04
N PRO A 282 -17.52 -29.66 -4.35
CA PRO A 282 -17.54 -29.67 -2.89
C PRO A 282 -17.30 -31.10 -2.34
N VAL A 283 -16.85 -31.21 -1.09
CA VAL A 283 -16.67 -32.51 -0.42
C VAL A 283 -18.00 -33.16 -0.02
N HIS A 284 -19.05 -32.35 0.22
CA HIS A 284 -20.31 -32.83 0.75
C HIS A 284 -21.17 -33.59 -0.29
N GLY A 285 -21.99 -34.54 0.20
CA GLY A 285 -22.99 -35.24 -0.62
C GLY A 285 -24.20 -34.37 -1.01
N SER A 286 -25.23 -35.01 -1.57
CA SER A 286 -26.42 -34.36 -2.14
C SER A 286 -27.48 -33.89 -1.12
N ALA A 287 -27.36 -34.25 0.16
CA ALA A 287 -28.14 -33.71 1.28
C ALA A 287 -29.66 -33.52 1.01
N PHE A 288 -30.35 -34.62 0.69
CA PHE A 288 -31.78 -34.63 0.38
C PHE A 288 -32.69 -34.20 1.55
N ASP A 289 -32.18 -34.18 2.77
CA ASP A 289 -32.84 -33.66 3.96
C ASP A 289 -32.93 -32.12 3.98
N ILE A 290 -32.08 -31.41 3.23
CA ILE A 290 -32.10 -29.94 3.11
C ILE A 290 -32.31 -29.41 1.68
N THR A 291 -32.29 -30.29 0.67
CA THR A 291 -32.56 -29.95 -0.74
C THR A 291 -33.87 -29.17 -0.91
N GLY A 292 -33.83 -28.10 -1.73
CA GLY A 292 -34.96 -27.26 -2.05
C GLY A 292 -35.39 -26.29 -0.95
N LYS A 293 -34.67 -26.25 0.19
CA LYS A 293 -34.93 -25.31 1.29
C LYS A 293 -34.11 -24.03 1.19
N GLY A 294 -33.13 -23.95 0.28
CA GLY A 294 -32.26 -22.79 0.15
C GLY A 294 -31.32 -22.59 1.34
N VAL A 295 -31.02 -23.62 2.15
CA VAL A 295 -30.15 -23.52 3.34
C VAL A 295 -28.78 -24.20 3.16
N ALA A 296 -28.49 -24.72 1.97
CA ALA A 296 -27.20 -25.34 1.67
C ALA A 296 -26.06 -24.32 1.74
N ASN A 297 -24.90 -24.72 2.26
CA ASN A 297 -23.74 -23.84 2.35
C ASN A 297 -22.99 -23.80 1.01
N PRO A 298 -22.91 -22.65 0.31
CA PRO A 298 -22.25 -22.57 -0.99
C PRO A 298 -20.72 -22.43 -0.88
N VAL A 299 -20.15 -22.23 0.32
CA VAL A 299 -18.72 -21.90 0.52
C VAL A 299 -17.78 -22.97 -0.03
N ALA A 300 -18.08 -24.26 0.18
CA ALA A 300 -17.33 -25.37 -0.41
C ALA A 300 -17.25 -25.27 -1.95
N THR A 301 -18.34 -24.90 -2.60
CA THR A 301 -18.42 -24.80 -4.08
C THR A 301 -17.81 -23.51 -4.59
N PHE A 302 -17.91 -22.40 -3.85
CA PHE A 302 -17.15 -21.16 -4.14
C PHE A 302 -15.64 -21.41 -4.09
N TRP A 303 -15.15 -22.12 -3.07
CA TRP A 303 -13.73 -22.44 -2.96
C TRP A 303 -13.29 -23.46 -4.02
N SER A 304 -14.14 -24.44 -4.37
CA SER A 304 -13.89 -25.35 -5.50
C SER A 304 -13.78 -24.58 -6.83
N ALA A 305 -14.59 -23.54 -7.03
CA ALA A 305 -14.49 -22.67 -8.19
C ALA A 305 -13.27 -21.72 -8.15
N ALA A 306 -12.81 -21.30 -6.96
CA ALA A 306 -11.54 -20.59 -6.82
C ALA A 306 -10.35 -21.49 -7.18
N GLU A 307 -10.34 -22.75 -6.72
CA GLU A 307 -9.35 -23.76 -7.13
C GLU A 307 -9.37 -23.98 -8.65
N MET A 308 -10.55 -24.04 -9.28
CA MET A 308 -10.71 -24.10 -10.73
C MET A 308 -10.09 -22.88 -11.44
N LEU A 309 -10.36 -21.65 -10.98
CA LEU A 309 -9.75 -20.44 -11.55
C LEU A 309 -8.23 -20.43 -11.39
N SER A 310 -7.72 -20.85 -10.22
CA SER A 310 -6.28 -20.99 -9.93
C SER A 310 -5.62 -22.01 -10.87
N TRP A 311 -6.32 -23.10 -11.18
CA TRP A 311 -5.90 -24.14 -12.10
C TRP A 311 -5.86 -23.66 -13.56
N LEU A 312 -6.86 -22.90 -13.99
CA LEU A 312 -6.95 -22.32 -15.35
C LEU A 312 -5.92 -21.19 -15.59
N GLY A 313 -5.34 -20.65 -14.51
CA GLY A 313 -4.27 -19.64 -14.55
C GLY A 313 -4.65 -18.30 -13.91
N GLU A 314 -5.94 -18.06 -13.66
CA GLU A 314 -6.52 -16.84 -13.10
C GLU A 314 -6.34 -16.77 -11.56
N LYS A 315 -5.10 -16.96 -11.08
CA LYS A 315 -4.76 -17.03 -9.65
C LYS A 315 -5.17 -15.78 -8.86
N GLU A 316 -5.08 -14.60 -9.47
CA GLU A 316 -5.53 -13.35 -8.85
C GLU A 316 -7.06 -13.26 -8.74
N ALA A 317 -7.81 -13.89 -9.64
CA ALA A 317 -9.27 -13.99 -9.53
C ALA A 317 -9.66 -15.01 -8.44
N ALA A 318 -9.02 -16.19 -8.45
CA ALA A 318 -9.17 -17.21 -7.41
C ALA A 318 -8.94 -16.65 -6.01
N LYS A 319 -7.84 -15.92 -5.81
CA LYS A 319 -7.53 -15.26 -4.55
C LYS A 319 -8.61 -14.25 -4.16
N LYS A 320 -8.98 -13.33 -5.06
CA LYS A 320 -10.00 -12.30 -4.80
C LYS A 320 -11.37 -12.88 -4.45
N LEU A 321 -11.74 -14.03 -5.04
CA LEU A 321 -12.94 -14.76 -4.66
C LEU A 321 -12.86 -15.22 -3.20
N MET A 322 -11.75 -15.84 -2.80
CA MET A 322 -11.56 -16.28 -1.41
C MET A 322 -11.44 -15.12 -0.43
N ASP A 323 -10.75 -14.03 -0.79
CA ASP A 323 -10.69 -12.80 0.02
C ASP A 323 -12.11 -12.26 0.31
N CYS A 324 -13.04 -12.34 -0.64
CA CYS A 324 -14.45 -11.96 -0.44
C CYS A 324 -15.25 -12.95 0.40
N VAL A 325 -15.10 -14.26 0.17
CA VAL A 325 -15.76 -15.29 0.99
C VAL A 325 -15.30 -15.19 2.46
N GLU A 326 -14.01 -14.98 2.71
CA GLU A 326 -13.47 -14.79 4.06
C GLU A 326 -14.04 -13.56 4.77
N LYS A 327 -14.21 -12.42 4.09
CA LYS A 327 -14.87 -11.24 4.65
C LYS A 327 -16.34 -11.51 5.02
N VAL A 328 -17.08 -12.20 4.15
CA VAL A 328 -18.50 -12.52 4.37
C VAL A 328 -18.64 -13.42 5.60
N CYS A 329 -17.78 -14.43 5.74
CA CYS A 329 -17.70 -15.24 6.96
C CYS A 329 -17.28 -14.41 8.19
N ALA A 330 -16.27 -13.54 8.08
CA ALA A 330 -15.81 -12.67 9.17
C ALA A 330 -16.88 -11.68 9.66
N ALA A 331 -17.78 -11.25 8.77
CA ALA A 331 -18.93 -10.40 9.07
C ALA A 331 -20.10 -11.17 9.75
N GLY A 332 -19.97 -12.48 9.96
CA GLY A 332 -21.02 -13.32 10.56
C GLY A 332 -22.16 -13.69 9.60
N ILE A 333 -21.99 -13.45 8.29
CA ILE A 333 -22.96 -13.84 7.26
C ILE A 333 -22.71 -15.32 6.93
N LEU A 334 -23.31 -16.18 7.73
CA LEU A 334 -23.07 -17.62 7.77
C LEU A 334 -24.38 -18.41 7.65
N THR A 335 -24.32 -19.57 7.02
CA THR A 335 -25.44 -20.54 6.95
C THR A 335 -25.61 -21.32 8.27
N PRO A 336 -26.74 -22.04 8.47
CA PRO A 336 -27.05 -22.69 9.75
C PRO A 336 -26.07 -23.78 10.19
N ASP A 337 -25.38 -24.42 9.24
CA ASP A 337 -24.32 -25.40 9.51
C ASP A 337 -23.08 -24.80 10.19
N LEU A 338 -22.85 -23.49 10.01
CA LEU A 338 -21.83 -22.70 10.69
C LEU A 338 -22.40 -21.88 11.87
N GLY A 339 -23.66 -22.11 12.25
CA GLY A 339 -24.34 -21.43 13.34
C GLY A 339 -24.87 -20.03 13.03
N GLY A 340 -24.95 -19.65 11.75
CA GLY A 340 -25.56 -18.39 11.31
C GLY A 340 -27.01 -18.51 10.84
N ASN A 341 -27.60 -17.38 10.45
CA ASN A 341 -29.01 -17.26 10.05
C ASN A 341 -29.20 -16.95 8.55
N SER A 342 -28.14 -16.94 7.75
CA SER A 342 -28.21 -16.67 6.31
C SER A 342 -28.69 -17.90 5.54
N ASN A 343 -29.41 -17.68 4.43
CA ASN A 343 -29.73 -18.72 3.46
C ASN A 343 -28.69 -18.69 2.31
N THR A 344 -28.72 -19.70 1.42
CA THR A 344 -27.76 -19.86 0.31
C THR A 344 -27.63 -18.58 -0.51
N GLN A 345 -28.77 -18.00 -0.91
CA GLN A 345 -28.80 -16.76 -1.69
C GLN A 345 -28.29 -15.55 -0.89
N GLY A 346 -28.56 -15.45 0.42
CA GLY A 346 -28.02 -14.37 1.25
C GLY A 346 -26.49 -14.39 1.35
N VAL A 347 -25.85 -15.56 1.25
CA VAL A 347 -24.39 -15.66 1.14
C VAL A 347 -23.92 -15.31 -0.29
N VAL A 348 -24.63 -15.75 -1.33
CA VAL A 348 -24.37 -15.34 -2.74
C VAL A 348 -24.43 -13.82 -2.89
N ASP A 349 -25.48 -13.17 -2.38
CA ASP A 349 -25.71 -11.74 -2.46
C ASP A 349 -24.65 -10.96 -1.68
N ALA A 350 -24.20 -11.47 -0.52
CA ALA A 350 -23.13 -10.87 0.25
C ALA A 350 -21.77 -10.97 -0.46
N VAL A 351 -21.43 -12.13 -1.05
CA VAL A 351 -20.19 -12.30 -1.82
C VAL A 351 -20.23 -11.46 -3.11
N ASN A 352 -21.36 -11.43 -3.82
CA ASN A 352 -21.57 -10.56 -4.97
C ASN A 352 -21.44 -9.08 -4.59
N LYS A 353 -21.96 -8.64 -3.44
CA LYS A 353 -21.80 -7.27 -2.93
C LYS A 353 -20.36 -6.95 -2.55
N GLU A 354 -19.58 -7.91 -2.07
CA GLU A 354 -18.13 -7.73 -1.86
C GLU A 354 -17.34 -7.69 -3.17
N ILE A 355 -17.79 -8.40 -4.21
CA ILE A 355 -17.26 -8.28 -5.58
C ILE A 355 -17.64 -6.92 -6.20
N GLU A 356 -18.85 -6.43 -5.97
CA GLU A 356 -19.26 -5.07 -6.38
C GLU A 356 -18.48 -3.98 -5.65
N GLN A 357 -17.98 -4.25 -4.44
CA GLN A 357 -17.03 -3.36 -3.76
C GLN A 357 -15.58 -3.49 -4.26
N MET A 358 -15.28 -4.40 -5.20
CA MET A 358 -14.11 -4.27 -6.09
C MET A 358 -14.40 -3.33 -7.26
N GLU A 359 -15.66 -3.27 -7.71
CA GLU A 359 -16.14 -2.47 -8.86
C GLU A 359 -16.33 -0.99 -8.47
N SER A 360 -16.90 -0.74 -7.29
CA SER A 360 -17.01 0.59 -6.70
C SER A 360 -15.72 0.97 -5.98
N THR A 361 -14.94 1.88 -6.60
CA THR A 361 -13.80 2.60 -5.97
C THR A 361 -12.80 1.67 -5.26
N ASP A 362 -11.66 1.38 -5.87
CA ASP A 362 -10.65 2.43 -5.76
C ASP A 362 -9.48 2.44 -6.75
N LEU A 363 -9.04 1.31 -7.28
CA LEU A 363 -7.70 1.25 -7.85
C LEU A 363 -7.61 1.99 -9.19
N THR A 364 -6.87 3.11 -9.18
CA THR A 364 -6.50 3.82 -10.40
C THR A 364 -5.59 2.94 -11.27
N SER A 365 -5.58 3.17 -12.59
CA SER A 365 -4.54 2.62 -13.45
C SER A 365 -3.20 3.28 -13.07
N GLY A 366 -2.49 2.63 -12.15
CA GLY A 366 -1.44 3.27 -11.36
C GLY A 366 -0.35 3.88 -12.23
N PRO A 367 0.00 5.17 -12.05
CA PRO A 367 1.02 5.85 -12.86
C PRO A 367 2.33 5.07 -12.87
N SER A 368 2.88 4.85 -14.08
CA SER A 368 4.10 4.06 -14.32
C SER A 368 5.40 4.77 -13.91
N GLU A 369 5.28 5.77 -13.05
CA GLU A 369 6.36 6.56 -12.47
C GLU A 369 7.15 5.73 -11.46
N ILE A 370 8.31 5.23 -11.91
CA ILE A 370 9.29 4.43 -11.17
C ILE A 370 10.59 5.26 -11.04
N GLY A 371 11.33 5.06 -9.93
CA GLY A 371 12.62 5.72 -9.72
C GLY A 371 13.67 5.30 -10.77
N SER A 372 14.57 6.21 -11.12
CA SER A 372 15.63 5.96 -12.09
C SER A 372 16.95 5.66 -11.37
N LEU A 373 17.69 4.67 -11.89
CA LEU A 373 19.09 4.43 -11.53
C LEU A 373 19.95 4.92 -12.70
N THR A 374 20.83 5.89 -12.47
CA THR A 374 21.87 6.30 -13.43
C THR A 374 23.21 5.72 -12.99
N ALA A 375 24.05 5.32 -13.94
CA ALA A 375 25.34 4.70 -13.66
C ALA A 375 26.43 5.41 -14.48
N GLN A 376 27.47 5.90 -13.81
CA GLN A 376 28.65 6.48 -14.46
C GLN A 376 29.72 5.42 -14.73
N SER A 377 29.72 4.34 -13.95
CA SER A 377 30.51 3.13 -14.19
C SER A 377 29.81 1.89 -13.61
N ASN A 378 30.39 0.70 -13.76
CA ASN A 378 29.87 -0.53 -13.14
C ASN A 378 29.93 -0.49 -11.60
N GLU A 379 30.73 0.40 -11.00
CA GLU A 379 30.93 0.53 -9.56
C GLU A 379 30.28 1.82 -8.98
N GLU A 380 30.13 2.86 -9.80
CA GLU A 380 29.55 4.15 -9.43
C GLU A 380 28.12 4.29 -10.02
N SER A 381 27.11 3.95 -9.23
CA SER A 381 25.68 4.15 -9.56
C SER A 381 24.98 5.11 -8.59
N GLN A 382 23.99 5.86 -9.09
CA GLN A 382 23.22 6.84 -8.33
C GLN A 382 21.72 6.58 -8.52
N PHE A 383 20.97 6.58 -7.42
CA PHE A 383 19.50 6.55 -7.47
C PHE A 383 18.92 7.97 -7.44
N VAL A 384 17.86 8.18 -8.23
CA VAL A 384 16.98 9.35 -8.15
C VAL A 384 15.55 8.85 -8.26
N GLY A 385 14.82 8.89 -7.15
CA GLY A 385 13.55 8.19 -7.02
C GLY A 385 12.35 8.90 -7.65
N SER A 386 11.22 8.20 -7.65
CA SER A 386 10.01 8.58 -8.39
C SER A 386 9.43 9.93 -7.95
N SER A 387 9.52 10.32 -6.67
CA SER A 387 8.99 11.60 -6.17
C SER A 387 9.73 12.85 -6.65
N SER A 388 11.01 12.72 -7.01
CA SER A 388 11.91 13.86 -7.33
C SER A 388 11.39 14.84 -8.40
N GLY A 389 10.76 14.31 -9.45
CA GLY A 389 10.43 15.02 -10.69
C GLY A 389 10.99 14.35 -11.94
N VAL A 390 12.06 13.55 -11.82
CA VAL A 390 12.86 13.03 -12.96
C VAL A 390 12.05 12.27 -14.00
N TYR A 391 11.12 11.41 -13.59
CA TYR A 391 10.30 10.64 -14.55
C TYR A 391 9.40 11.57 -15.38
N PHE A 392 8.73 12.57 -14.76
CA PHE A 392 7.98 13.58 -15.51
C PHE A 392 8.88 14.45 -16.39
N ILE A 393 10.08 14.86 -15.93
CA ILE A 393 11.08 15.54 -16.76
C ILE A 393 11.39 14.71 -18.01
N ASN A 394 11.58 13.39 -17.85
CA ASN A 394 11.82 12.47 -18.96
C ASN A 394 10.60 12.32 -19.88
N THR A 395 9.37 12.27 -19.34
CA THR A 395 8.12 12.31 -20.14
C THR A 395 8.05 13.58 -21.00
N VAL A 396 8.33 14.75 -20.42
CA VAL A 396 8.38 16.03 -21.16
C VAL A 396 9.50 16.00 -22.22
N ARG A 397 10.73 15.60 -21.86
CA ARG A 397 11.85 15.46 -22.81
C ARG A 397 11.45 14.60 -24.01
N GLN A 398 10.89 13.41 -23.79
CA GLN A 398 10.46 12.50 -24.86
C GLN A 398 9.38 13.11 -25.77
N ALA A 399 8.41 13.84 -25.20
CA ALA A 399 7.38 14.52 -25.98
C ALA A 399 7.93 15.61 -26.91
N PHE A 400 9.02 16.28 -26.51
CA PHE A 400 9.75 17.22 -27.36
C PHE A 400 10.71 16.52 -28.34
N SER A 401 11.43 15.47 -27.92
CA SER A 401 12.39 14.72 -28.76
C SER A 401 11.78 14.18 -30.06
N ARG A 402 10.49 13.80 -30.05
CA ARG A 402 9.76 13.38 -31.26
C ARG A 402 9.69 14.45 -32.36
N ASN A 403 9.90 15.73 -32.05
CA ASN A 403 9.97 16.83 -33.01
C ASN A 403 11.41 17.29 -33.34
N LEU A 404 12.41 16.88 -32.55
CA LEU A 404 13.81 17.19 -32.83
C LEU A 404 14.39 16.35 -33.98
N ALA A 405 13.96 15.09 -34.10
CA ALA A 405 14.40 14.19 -35.17
C ALA A 405 14.04 14.70 -36.58
N THR A 406 12.93 15.43 -36.72
CA THR A 406 12.47 16.04 -37.98
C THR A 406 13.17 17.37 -38.33
N LEU A 407 13.99 17.94 -37.44
CA LEU A 407 14.58 19.27 -37.61
C LEU A 407 16.05 19.27 -38.09
N GLY A 408 16.69 18.11 -38.25
CA GLY A 408 18.05 18.00 -38.82
C GLY A 408 19.14 18.76 -38.05
N ALA A 409 18.91 19.06 -36.77
CA ALA A 409 19.72 19.99 -35.97
C ALA A 409 21.04 19.38 -35.47
N SER A 410 22.01 19.19 -36.37
CA SER A 410 23.38 18.80 -36.04
C SER A 410 24.18 19.96 -35.43
N SER A 411 23.83 20.41 -34.21
CA SER A 411 24.47 21.57 -33.57
C SER A 411 24.45 21.56 -32.03
N GLY A 412 25.32 20.74 -31.42
CA GLY A 412 26.09 21.04 -30.20
C GLY A 412 25.42 21.46 -28.86
N GLN A 413 24.10 21.66 -28.77
CA GLN A 413 23.44 22.06 -27.53
C GLN A 413 22.81 20.86 -26.81
N GLU A 414 23.65 20.17 -26.05
CA GLU A 414 23.23 19.08 -25.16
C GLU A 414 22.28 19.61 -24.06
N PHE A 415 21.24 18.83 -23.77
CA PHE A 415 20.23 19.14 -22.76
C PHE A 415 20.69 18.56 -21.41
N PRO A 416 20.75 19.35 -20.31
CA PRO A 416 21.28 18.90 -19.00
C PRO A 416 20.68 17.58 -18.52
N GLN A 417 21.38 16.78 -17.70
CA GLN A 417 20.78 15.55 -17.19
C GLN A 417 19.63 15.87 -16.20
N PRO A 418 18.63 14.98 -16.05
CA PRO A 418 17.51 15.24 -15.14
C PRO A 418 17.97 15.52 -13.70
N GLU A 419 18.96 14.78 -13.20
CA GLU A 419 19.59 15.01 -11.90
C GLU A 419 20.17 16.43 -11.73
N ASP A 420 20.84 16.96 -12.76
CA ASP A 420 21.46 18.31 -12.77
C ASP A 420 20.44 19.46 -12.59
N THR A 421 19.15 19.16 -12.76
CA THR A 421 18.03 20.13 -12.66
C THR A 421 17.22 19.99 -11.36
N LEU A 422 17.57 19.06 -10.47
CA LEU A 422 16.81 18.81 -9.23
C LEU A 422 17.71 18.56 -8.02
N VAL A 423 18.71 17.69 -8.16
CA VAL A 423 19.54 17.21 -7.04
C VAL A 423 20.74 18.11 -6.79
N GLY A 424 21.17 18.83 -7.83
CA GLY A 424 22.42 19.59 -7.86
C GLY A 424 23.61 18.70 -8.25
N SER A 425 24.62 19.31 -8.86
CA SER A 425 25.90 18.64 -9.14
C SER A 425 26.76 18.63 -7.89
N ASP A 426 26.96 17.46 -7.26
CA ASP A 426 28.02 17.30 -6.26
C ASP A 426 29.38 17.59 -6.91
N GLY A 427 30.26 18.33 -6.23
CA GLY A 427 31.55 18.82 -6.77
C GLY A 427 32.63 17.75 -7.05
N SER A 428 32.25 16.47 -7.11
CA SER A 428 33.15 15.31 -7.09
C SER A 428 34.00 15.11 -8.35
N HIS A 429 33.76 15.87 -9.42
CA HIS A 429 34.52 15.75 -10.67
C HIS A 429 35.95 16.32 -10.64
N HIS A 430 36.37 17.03 -9.57
CA HIS A 430 37.76 17.48 -9.41
C HIS A 430 38.51 16.96 -8.17
N ASP A 431 37.86 16.81 -7.00
CA ASP A 431 38.56 16.51 -5.74
C ASP A 431 38.78 15.01 -5.43
N LYS A 432 39.23 14.22 -6.42
CA LYS A 432 39.72 12.84 -6.16
C LYS A 432 41.14 12.83 -5.55
N ARG A 433 41.39 13.55 -4.44
CA ARG A 433 42.74 13.58 -3.79
C ARG A 433 42.91 13.96 -2.31
N SER A 434 41.95 13.70 -1.41
CA SER A 434 42.21 13.79 0.05
C SER A 434 41.40 12.77 0.87
N ALA A 435 42.11 11.83 1.50
CA ALA A 435 41.55 10.91 2.50
C ALA A 435 42.07 11.31 3.89
N PRO A 436 41.22 11.75 4.83
CA PRO A 436 41.66 12.09 6.19
C PRO A 436 42.13 10.85 6.97
N SER A 437 43.26 10.96 7.65
CA SER A 437 43.79 9.90 8.51
C SER A 437 42.97 9.76 9.80
N SER A 438 42.75 8.51 10.24
CA SER A 438 41.93 8.18 11.41
C SER A 438 42.39 8.84 12.72
N VAL A 439 41.54 9.69 13.31
CA VAL A 439 41.69 10.14 14.70
C VAL A 439 41.30 9.00 15.65
N LYS A 440 42.16 8.67 16.62
CA LYS A 440 41.91 7.60 17.59
C LYS A 440 41.15 8.13 18.80
N ALA A 441 39.93 7.66 19.01
CA ALA A 441 39.21 7.87 20.27
C ALA A 441 39.87 7.08 21.41
N SER A 442 40.02 7.72 22.58
CA SER A 442 40.50 7.10 23.83
C SER A 442 39.42 7.22 24.91
N PRO A 443 39.07 6.15 25.64
CA PRO A 443 38.02 6.20 26.67
C PRO A 443 38.57 6.57 28.05
N MET A 444 37.88 7.45 28.79
CA MET A 444 38.01 7.64 30.24
C MET A 444 36.67 8.13 30.85
N PRO A 445 36.44 7.97 32.17
CA PRO A 445 35.10 8.04 32.76
C PRO A 445 34.59 9.46 33.03
N GLY A 446 33.27 9.58 33.15
CA GLY A 446 32.60 10.84 33.42
C GLY A 446 32.67 11.30 34.88
N GLY A 447 32.79 12.61 35.05
CA GLY A 447 32.53 13.35 36.28
C GLY A 447 32.16 14.78 35.90
N GLU A 448 31.20 15.38 36.59
CA GLU A 448 30.75 16.74 36.28
C GLU A 448 31.82 17.77 36.67
N GLN A 449 32.14 18.69 35.76
CA GLN A 449 33.04 19.82 36.01
C GLN A 449 32.36 21.15 35.63
N PRO A 450 32.67 22.25 36.35
CA PRO A 450 32.08 23.56 36.07
C PRO A 450 32.63 24.17 34.76
N PHE A 451 31.89 25.15 34.23
CA PHE A 451 32.18 25.83 32.96
C PHE A 451 33.64 26.30 32.84
N CYS A 452 34.32 25.85 31.79
CA CYS A 452 35.63 26.35 31.37
C CYS A 452 35.54 27.19 30.08
N GLN A 453 36.57 28.02 29.91
CA GLN A 453 36.89 28.90 28.78
C GLN A 453 36.49 28.32 27.40
N TRP A 454 35.63 29.05 26.69
CA TRP A 454 35.21 28.72 25.33
C TRP A 454 35.97 29.59 24.33
N GLU A 455 37.12 29.09 23.90
CA GLU A 455 37.82 29.63 22.74
C GLU A 455 37.37 28.92 21.46
N TYR A 456 37.45 29.64 20.34
CA TYR A 456 37.09 29.11 19.02
C TYR A 456 38.25 28.22 18.52
N ASP A 457 38.04 26.90 18.59
CA ASP A 457 39.05 25.88 18.26
C ASP A 457 39.68 26.09 16.86
N PRO A 458 41.03 26.22 16.75
CA PRO A 458 41.72 26.34 15.47
C PRO A 458 41.46 25.19 14.49
N GLU A 459 41.24 23.96 14.96
CA GLU A 459 40.90 22.83 14.07
C GLU A 459 39.48 23.00 13.50
N MET A 460 38.54 23.50 14.29
CA MET A 460 37.19 23.83 13.81
C MET A 460 37.18 25.07 12.91
N ALA A 461 38.10 26.03 13.13
CA ALA A 461 38.28 27.18 12.25
C ALA A 461 38.79 26.80 10.86
N ALA A 462 39.72 25.85 10.77
CA ALA A 462 40.20 25.31 9.50
C ALA A 462 39.12 24.58 8.68
N ILE A 463 38.02 24.15 9.32
CA ILE A 463 36.91 23.43 8.69
C ILE A 463 35.73 24.36 8.34
N LEU A 464 35.38 25.29 9.24
CA LEU A 464 34.15 26.10 9.16
C LEU A 464 34.36 27.62 8.99
N GLY A 465 35.60 28.09 9.02
CA GLY A 465 35.95 29.51 9.12
C GLY A 465 35.94 30.03 10.57
N HIS A 466 36.40 31.26 10.76
CA HIS A 466 36.46 31.98 12.04
C HIS A 466 35.12 32.69 12.37
N ALA A 467 34.84 32.91 13.66
CA ALA A 467 33.68 33.69 14.07
C ALA A 467 33.74 35.14 13.53
N PRO A 468 32.65 35.69 12.96
CA PRO A 468 32.62 37.06 12.44
C PRO A 468 32.67 38.11 13.57
N PRO A 469 32.89 39.40 13.25
CA PRO A 469 32.80 40.49 14.24
C PRO A 469 31.45 40.50 14.98
N LEU A 470 31.47 40.80 16.28
CA LEU A 470 30.32 40.67 17.18
C LEU A 470 29.06 41.41 16.69
N ASP A 471 29.20 42.59 16.09
CA ASP A 471 28.04 43.35 15.61
C ASP A 471 27.45 42.73 14.33
N THR A 472 28.29 42.24 13.42
CA THR A 472 27.87 41.41 12.27
C THR A 472 27.20 40.11 12.75
N ALA A 473 27.74 39.46 13.79
CA ALA A 473 27.17 38.26 14.38
C ALA A 473 25.77 38.51 14.98
N ARG A 474 25.58 39.64 15.67
CA ARG A 474 24.29 40.08 16.21
C ARG A 474 23.24 40.30 15.12
N GLU A 475 23.58 41.01 14.06
CA GLU A 475 22.65 41.26 12.95
C GLU A 475 22.29 39.96 12.20
N LEU A 476 23.27 39.10 11.91
CA LEU A 476 23.04 37.79 11.29
C LEU A 476 22.16 36.89 12.18
N MET A 477 22.39 36.88 13.49
CA MET A 477 21.53 36.20 14.46
C MET A 477 20.09 36.73 14.40
N MET A 478 19.88 38.05 14.40
CA MET A 478 18.54 38.64 14.31
C MET A 478 17.83 38.23 13.01
N VAL A 479 18.55 38.24 11.88
CA VAL A 479 18.04 37.77 10.58
C VAL A 479 17.64 36.29 10.61
N TYR A 480 18.46 35.42 11.22
CA TYR A 480 18.10 34.00 11.42
C TYR A 480 16.85 33.83 12.29
N PHE A 481 16.78 34.50 13.44
CA PHE A 481 15.64 34.41 14.36
C PHE A 481 14.36 35.07 13.82
N LYS A 482 14.45 35.88 12.76
CA LYS A 482 13.31 36.49 12.06
C LYS A 482 12.77 35.63 10.91
N VAL A 483 13.62 34.90 10.19
CA VAL A 483 13.24 34.18 8.95
C VAL A 483 13.29 32.66 9.10
N TRP A 484 14.38 32.10 9.63
CA TRP A 484 14.56 30.64 9.72
C TRP A 484 13.92 30.04 10.98
N HIS A 485 14.08 30.69 12.14
CA HIS A 485 13.59 30.17 13.43
C HIS A 485 12.07 29.92 13.50
N PRO A 486 11.17 30.74 12.89
CA PRO A 486 9.73 30.45 12.89
C PRO A 486 9.33 29.15 12.17
N LEU A 487 10.17 28.66 11.24
CA LEU A 487 9.96 27.39 10.54
C LEU A 487 10.78 26.24 11.15
N PHE A 488 11.91 26.57 11.79
CA PHE A 488 12.84 25.61 12.40
C PHE A 488 13.23 26.04 13.84
N PRO A 489 12.30 26.00 14.82
CA PRO A 489 12.52 26.52 16.18
C PRO A 489 13.34 25.58 17.09
N PHE A 490 14.30 24.82 16.55
CA PHE A 490 15.13 23.86 17.31
C PHE A 490 16.17 24.52 18.23
N LEU A 491 16.42 25.82 18.07
CA LEU A 491 17.26 26.62 18.97
C LEU A 491 16.39 27.37 19.99
N HIS A 492 16.94 27.62 21.18
CA HIS A 492 16.31 28.44 22.21
C HIS A 492 17.03 29.80 22.30
N GLY A 493 16.31 30.89 22.00
CA GLY A 493 16.87 32.25 21.88
C GLY A 493 17.73 32.68 23.08
N PRO A 494 17.21 32.64 24.33
CA PRO A 494 17.99 32.99 25.53
C PRO A 494 19.26 32.17 25.70
N THR A 495 19.22 30.85 25.42
CA THR A 495 20.40 29.98 25.53
C THR A 495 21.41 30.25 24.41
N PHE A 496 20.94 30.59 23.21
CA PHE A 496 21.80 31.00 22.09
C PHE A 496 22.48 32.35 22.36
N LEU A 497 21.74 33.31 22.93
CA LEU A 497 22.30 34.60 23.36
C LEU A 497 23.37 34.41 24.44
N GLN A 498 23.06 33.67 25.51
CA GLN A 498 24.03 33.36 26.57
C GLN A 498 25.28 32.63 26.02
N ALA A 499 25.10 31.70 25.07
CA ALA A 499 26.20 31.03 24.40
C ALA A 499 27.05 32.00 23.56
N MET A 500 26.43 32.98 22.91
CA MET A 500 27.13 33.99 22.11
C MET A 500 27.87 34.99 23.01
N GLU A 501 27.29 35.40 24.14
CA GLU A 501 27.94 36.23 25.15
C GLU A 501 29.20 35.56 25.71
N LEU A 502 29.16 34.24 25.95
CA LEU A 502 30.35 33.47 26.34
C LEU A 502 31.41 33.44 25.23
N LEU A 503 31.02 33.15 23.98
CA LEU A 503 31.94 33.07 22.83
C LEU A 503 32.70 34.39 22.57
N TYR A 504 32.07 35.54 22.80
CA TYR A 504 32.68 36.87 22.60
C TYR A 504 33.15 37.53 23.90
N SER A 505 33.29 36.78 25.01
CA SER A 505 33.77 37.32 26.29
C SER A 505 35.30 37.48 26.31
N ASP A 506 35.79 38.72 26.39
CA ASP A 506 37.23 39.01 26.45
C ASP A 506 37.79 38.67 27.85
N HIS A 507 38.21 37.43 28.05
CA HIS A 507 38.77 36.90 29.31
C HIS A 507 40.25 36.53 29.19
N ARG A 508 41.06 37.51 28.72
CA ARG A 508 42.52 37.41 28.77
C ARG A 508 43.04 37.24 30.21
N LYS A 509 43.76 36.14 30.44
CA LYS A 509 44.61 35.74 31.60
C LYS A 509 44.00 34.73 32.59
N SER A 510 44.32 33.45 32.37
CA SER A 510 45.07 32.67 33.36
C SER A 510 45.89 31.58 32.65
N HIS A 511 46.73 30.82 33.36
CA HIS A 511 47.70 29.89 32.74
C HIS A 511 47.28 28.42 32.77
N SER A 512 47.70 27.72 31.71
CA SER A 512 48.08 26.28 31.70
C SER A 512 47.05 25.24 32.13
N ILE A 513 46.32 24.72 31.13
CA ILE A 513 46.27 23.29 30.74
C ILE A 513 45.74 23.28 29.29
N LEU A 514 46.17 22.34 28.42
CA LEU A 514 45.53 22.19 27.11
C LEU A 514 44.11 21.65 27.33
N PRO A 515 43.04 22.32 26.83
CA PRO A 515 41.72 21.73 26.83
C PRO A 515 41.71 20.48 25.93
N SER A 516 41.13 19.38 26.42
CA SER A 516 40.53 18.40 25.51
C SER A 516 39.35 19.09 24.79
N PRO A 517 39.12 18.86 23.49
CA PRO A 517 37.99 19.47 22.79
C PRO A 517 36.67 19.07 23.45
N ASP A 518 36.01 20.03 24.11
CA ASP A 518 34.68 19.79 24.68
C ASP A 518 33.68 19.64 23.53
N HIS A 519 33.11 18.44 23.44
CA HIS A 519 32.03 18.08 22.52
C HIS A 519 30.91 19.13 22.48
N ARG A 520 30.59 19.76 23.62
CA ARG A 520 29.61 20.86 23.69
C ARG A 520 30.06 22.08 22.91
N ASN A 521 31.31 22.52 23.07
CA ASN A 521 31.87 23.66 22.33
C ASN A 521 31.97 23.35 20.82
N THR A 522 32.33 22.11 20.45
CA THR A 522 32.28 21.62 19.07
C THR A 522 30.87 21.77 18.47
N CYS A 523 29.83 21.29 19.18
CA CYS A 523 28.44 21.38 18.73
C CYS A 523 27.99 22.83 18.56
N TRP A 524 28.26 23.71 19.53
CA TRP A 524 27.84 25.10 19.44
C TRP A 524 28.60 25.91 18.38
N THR A 525 29.88 25.60 18.15
CA THR A 525 30.67 26.20 17.06
C THR A 525 30.04 25.89 15.69
N VAL A 526 29.60 24.64 15.48
CA VAL A 526 28.84 24.22 14.29
C VAL A 526 27.51 24.98 14.18
N ILE A 527 26.75 25.07 15.28
CA ILE A 527 25.47 25.81 15.32
C ILE A 527 25.67 27.27 14.91
N PHE A 528 26.67 27.96 15.47
CA PHE A 528 26.93 29.36 15.15
C PHE A 528 27.31 29.57 13.68
N GLN A 529 28.27 28.81 13.13
CA GLN A 529 28.66 29.01 11.74
C GLN A 529 27.55 28.66 10.76
N CYS A 530 26.77 27.62 11.03
CA CYS A 530 25.57 27.33 10.24
C CYS A 530 24.58 28.49 10.29
N VAL A 531 24.29 29.06 11.47
CA VAL A 531 23.37 30.21 11.63
C VAL A 531 23.87 31.46 10.92
N PHE A 532 25.15 31.84 11.08
CA PHE A 532 25.73 33.03 10.45
C PHE A 532 25.78 32.88 8.91
N ASN A 533 26.14 31.69 8.41
CA ASN A 533 26.12 31.43 6.98
C ASN A 533 24.68 31.35 6.44
N LEU A 534 23.71 30.76 7.16
CA LEU A 534 22.29 30.75 6.76
C LEU A 534 21.69 32.17 6.67
N ALA A 535 22.08 33.07 7.57
CA ALA A 535 21.60 34.44 7.59
C ALA A 535 22.19 35.31 6.46
N SER A 536 23.45 35.13 6.09
CA SER A 536 24.11 35.98 5.08
C SER A 536 23.56 35.80 3.65
N HIS A 537 22.87 34.68 3.36
CA HIS A 537 22.16 34.48 2.09
C HIS A 537 20.84 35.27 2.01
N LEU A 538 20.32 35.77 3.14
CA LEU A 538 19.07 36.54 3.20
C LEU A 538 19.28 38.05 3.00
N ARG A 539 20.49 38.54 3.28
CA ARG A 539 20.88 39.96 3.24
C ARG A 539 22.24 40.12 2.56
N PRO A 540 22.29 40.21 1.21
CA PRO A 540 23.54 40.41 0.47
C PRO A 540 24.27 41.72 0.83
N ASP A 541 23.54 42.66 1.42
CA ASP A 541 24.02 43.94 1.96
C ASP A 541 24.70 43.81 3.34
N LEU A 542 24.61 42.65 4.01
CA LEU A 542 25.33 42.31 5.23
C LEU A 542 26.40 41.23 4.94
N PRO A 543 27.56 41.61 4.35
CA PRO A 543 28.55 40.65 3.89
C PRO A 543 29.29 39.97 5.05
N LEU A 544 29.06 38.67 5.22
CA LEU A 544 29.89 37.81 6.07
C LEU A 544 31.35 37.83 5.55
N PRO A 545 32.37 38.09 6.38
CA PRO A 545 33.78 38.07 5.97
C PRO A 545 34.18 36.77 5.29
N SER A 546 35.14 36.81 4.36
CA SER A 546 35.59 35.60 3.63
C SER A 546 36.12 34.53 4.56
N GLU A 547 36.87 34.93 5.59
CA GLU A 547 37.41 34.06 6.65
C GLU A 547 36.34 33.45 7.58
N SER A 548 35.10 33.93 7.53
CA SER A 548 33.95 33.41 8.29
C SER A 548 32.97 32.59 7.45
N ARG A 549 33.28 32.34 6.18
CA ARG A 549 32.45 31.52 5.29
C ARG A 549 32.88 30.06 5.38
N ILE A 550 31.89 29.17 5.43
CA ILE A 550 32.12 27.74 5.21
C ILE A 550 32.44 27.57 3.71
N GLU A 551 33.71 27.30 3.38
CA GLU A 551 34.22 27.27 2.01
C GLU A 551 33.53 26.20 1.14
N SER A 552 33.38 24.99 1.68
CA SER A 552 32.74 23.87 0.99
C SER A 552 31.65 23.21 1.85
N PRO A 553 30.48 22.88 1.28
CA PRO A 553 29.49 22.01 1.90
C PRO A 553 30.05 20.64 2.35
N SER A 554 31.09 20.11 1.68
CA SER A 554 31.69 18.82 2.04
C SER A 554 32.36 18.81 3.41
N HIS A 555 32.76 19.98 3.95
CA HIS A 555 33.39 20.10 5.27
C HIS A 555 32.45 19.69 6.42
N MET A 556 31.13 19.69 6.19
CA MET A 556 30.15 19.15 7.13
C MET A 556 30.24 17.61 7.28
N GLN A 557 30.73 16.90 6.26
CA GLN A 557 30.87 15.43 6.32
C GLN A 557 32.01 15.02 7.27
N SER A 558 33.13 15.74 7.28
CA SER A 558 34.26 15.47 8.19
C SER A 558 33.92 15.63 9.68
N LEU A 559 32.89 16.42 10.01
CA LEU A 559 32.43 16.63 11.38
C LEU A 559 31.42 15.57 11.86
N LEU A 560 30.92 14.70 10.97
CA LEU A 560 29.88 13.73 11.32
C LEU A 560 30.29 12.77 12.43
N SER A 561 31.53 12.28 12.44
CA SER A 561 32.02 11.37 13.49
C SER A 561 32.02 12.01 14.87
N SER A 562 32.49 13.26 14.96
CA SER A 562 32.48 14.04 16.20
C SER A 562 31.05 14.35 16.66
N LEU A 563 30.18 14.82 15.75
CA LEU A 563 28.80 15.18 16.09
C LEU A 563 27.90 13.98 16.41
N THR A 564 28.15 12.80 15.84
CA THR A 564 27.36 11.57 16.12
C THR A 564 27.89 10.74 17.29
N PHE A 565 29.06 11.10 17.85
CA PHE A 565 29.66 10.40 19.00
C PHE A 565 28.75 10.38 20.25
N ARG A 566 27.84 11.35 20.39
CA ARG A 566 26.87 11.43 21.48
C ARG A 566 25.46 11.67 20.95
N ASN A 567 24.48 11.10 21.65
CA ASN A 567 23.05 11.21 21.31
C ASN A 567 22.34 12.22 22.23
N ASP A 568 22.97 13.38 22.50
CA ASP A 568 22.41 14.44 23.34
C ASP A 568 21.85 15.63 22.53
N LEU A 569 21.13 16.53 23.20
CA LEU A 569 20.39 17.59 22.49
C LEU A 569 21.30 18.56 21.74
N SER A 570 22.49 18.88 22.27
CA SER A 570 23.45 19.75 21.58
C SER A 570 24.00 19.10 20.30
N SER A 571 24.27 17.79 20.35
CA SER A 571 24.66 16.98 19.19
C SER A 571 23.58 17.04 18.09
N LEU A 572 22.31 16.84 18.48
CA LEU A 572 21.17 16.87 17.56
C LEU A 572 20.90 18.28 17.00
N GLN A 573 21.06 19.34 17.80
CA GLN A 573 20.94 20.72 17.33
C GLN A 573 22.04 21.09 16.32
N ALA A 574 23.28 20.60 16.51
CA ALA A 574 24.38 20.83 15.60
C ALA A 574 24.22 20.07 14.27
N LEU A 575 23.79 18.81 14.32
CA LEU A 575 23.45 18.02 13.13
C LEU A 575 22.29 18.66 12.34
N LEU A 576 21.25 19.15 13.03
CA LEU A 576 20.10 19.80 12.41
C LEU A 576 20.45 21.17 11.78
N ALA A 577 21.30 21.97 12.44
CA ALA A 577 21.83 23.21 11.87
C ALA A 577 22.68 22.94 10.61
N SER A 578 23.53 21.90 10.66
CA SER A 578 24.33 21.44 9.52
C SER A 578 23.44 20.98 8.36
N GLN A 579 22.39 20.20 8.65
CA GLN A 579 21.45 19.72 7.66
C GLN A 579 20.70 20.87 6.97
N LEU A 580 20.21 21.86 7.74
CA LEU A 580 19.52 23.03 7.22
C LEU A 580 20.45 23.87 6.34
N TYR A 581 21.70 24.11 6.77
CA TYR A 581 22.71 24.76 5.94
C TYR A 581 22.94 24.02 4.61
N LEU A 582 23.14 22.70 4.65
CA LEU A 582 23.35 21.87 3.46
C LEU A 582 22.17 21.90 2.49
N VAL A 583 20.93 21.92 3.00
CA VAL A 583 19.72 22.16 2.19
C VAL A 583 19.82 23.50 1.47
N THR A 584 20.11 24.61 2.19
CA THR A 584 20.23 25.94 1.55
C THR A 584 21.34 26.06 0.52
N LYS A 585 22.38 25.22 0.63
CA LYS A 585 23.47 25.11 -0.36
C LYS A 585 23.16 24.17 -1.53
N MET A 586 21.95 23.59 -1.61
CA MET A 586 21.55 22.58 -2.59
C MET A 586 22.44 21.30 -2.59
N SER A 587 23.20 21.02 -1.52
CA SER A 587 23.91 19.74 -1.36
C SER A 587 22.95 18.72 -0.73
N LEU A 588 21.87 18.41 -1.46
CA LEU A 588 20.74 17.65 -0.93
C LEU A 588 21.13 16.21 -0.56
N ARG A 589 22.04 15.58 -1.32
CA ARG A 589 22.57 14.25 -0.98
C ARG A 589 23.31 14.27 0.37
N THR A 590 24.22 15.23 0.58
CA THR A 590 24.92 15.40 1.87
C THR A 590 23.94 15.69 3.01
N ALA A 591 22.94 16.55 2.79
CA ALA A 591 21.89 16.82 3.79
C ALA A 591 21.08 15.57 4.16
N SER A 592 20.87 14.65 3.21
CA SER A 592 20.23 13.36 3.48
C SER A 592 21.12 12.43 4.30
N THR A 593 22.43 12.38 4.03
CA THR A 593 23.40 11.62 4.85
C THR A 593 23.44 12.13 6.30
N VAL A 594 23.56 13.45 6.50
CA VAL A 594 23.50 14.07 7.83
C VAL A 594 22.16 13.77 8.52
N GLY A 595 21.06 13.84 7.77
CA GLY A 595 19.71 13.51 8.25
C GLY A 595 19.56 12.05 8.72
N GLY A 596 20.07 11.09 7.96
CA GLY A 596 20.04 9.67 8.32
C GLY A 596 20.82 9.38 9.61
N CYS A 597 22.00 9.97 9.75
CA CYS A 597 22.78 9.91 11.00
C CYS A 597 22.01 10.52 12.18
N MET A 598 21.54 11.76 12.03
CA MET A 598 20.76 12.48 13.04
C MET A 598 19.52 11.70 13.48
N LEU A 599 18.78 11.12 12.52
CA LEU A 599 17.55 10.38 12.82
C LEU A 599 17.84 9.10 13.63
N ARG A 600 18.95 8.40 13.35
CA ARG A 600 19.39 7.27 14.20
C ARG A 600 19.78 7.75 15.60
N SER A 601 20.51 8.86 15.72
CA SER A 601 20.80 9.47 17.03
C SER A 601 19.52 9.88 17.79
N MET A 602 18.51 10.43 17.10
CA MET A 602 17.19 10.74 17.67
C MET A 602 16.43 9.49 18.14
N MET A 603 16.51 8.38 17.40
CA MET A 603 15.94 7.09 17.81
C MET A 603 16.63 6.57 19.08
N HIS A 604 17.96 6.59 19.14
CA HIS A 604 18.73 6.21 20.34
C HIS A 604 18.47 7.14 21.54
N ALA A 605 18.23 8.44 21.31
CA ALA A 605 17.89 9.43 22.33
C ALA A 605 16.40 9.41 22.75
N GLY A 606 15.59 8.55 22.14
CA GLY A 606 14.16 8.40 22.42
C GLY A 606 13.26 9.53 21.91
N LEU A 607 13.74 10.44 21.05
CA LEU A 607 12.99 11.64 20.62
C LEU A 607 11.72 11.33 19.81
N HIS A 608 11.56 10.12 19.28
CA HIS A 608 10.34 9.64 18.62
C HIS A 608 9.20 9.28 19.59
N ARG A 609 9.48 9.25 20.90
CA ARG A 609 8.49 9.04 21.97
C ARG A 609 8.12 10.37 22.61
N CYS A 610 6.83 10.59 22.94
CA CYS A 610 6.41 11.87 23.52
C CYS A 610 7.16 12.17 24.83
N PRO A 611 7.90 13.30 24.92
CA PRO A 611 8.73 13.58 26.07
C PRO A 611 7.90 13.90 27.34
N PHE A 612 6.61 14.22 27.20
CA PHE A 612 5.72 14.46 28.33
C PHE A 612 5.34 13.20 29.12
N ARG A 613 5.61 12.00 28.57
CA ARG A 613 5.47 10.72 29.29
C ARG A 613 6.52 10.52 30.39
N TYR A 614 7.59 11.32 30.41
CA TYR A 614 8.73 11.18 31.33
C TYR A 614 8.76 12.33 32.34
N ARG A 615 8.64 12.02 33.63
CA ARG A 615 8.58 13.03 34.71
C ARG A 615 9.93 13.68 34.96
N GLU A 616 11.00 12.97 34.62
CA GLU A 616 12.41 13.26 34.87
C GLU A 616 12.94 14.41 33.99
N LEU A 617 12.32 14.63 32.82
CA LEU A 617 12.65 15.72 31.92
C LEU A 617 12.02 17.03 32.41
N SER A 618 12.76 18.15 32.35
CA SER A 618 12.18 19.47 32.63
C SER A 618 11.15 19.88 31.57
N SER A 619 10.25 20.82 31.89
CA SER A 619 9.30 21.38 30.90
C SER A 619 10.03 22.00 29.70
N HIS A 620 11.20 22.60 29.94
CA HIS A 620 12.07 23.13 28.91
C HIS A 620 12.61 22.03 27.97
N ASP A 621 13.16 20.95 28.53
CA ASP A 621 13.72 19.83 27.76
C ASP A 621 12.65 19.09 26.96
N ARG A 622 11.44 18.96 27.51
CA ARG A 622 10.30 18.37 26.79
C ARG A 622 9.96 19.18 25.55
N GLN A 623 9.82 20.51 25.69
CA GLN A 623 9.55 21.40 24.56
C GLN A 623 10.73 21.53 23.59
N LEU A 624 11.97 21.40 24.05
CA LEU A 624 13.14 21.40 23.18
C LEU A 624 13.24 20.09 22.37
N ARG A 625 13.04 18.93 23.00
CA ARG A 625 12.93 17.62 22.33
C ARG A 625 11.81 17.61 21.28
N LYS A 626 10.61 18.09 21.62
CA LYS A 626 9.47 18.23 20.70
C LYS A 626 9.83 19.04 19.46
N ARG A 627 10.46 20.21 19.63
CA ARG A 627 10.88 21.08 18.50
C ARG A 627 12.00 20.47 17.67
N ILE A 628 13.04 19.90 18.27
CA ILE A 628 14.13 19.21 17.54
C ILE A 628 13.55 18.08 16.68
N PHE A 629 12.68 17.24 17.26
CA PHE A 629 12.05 16.13 16.54
C PHE A 629 11.26 16.59 15.31
N TRP A 630 10.35 17.56 15.48
CA TRP A 630 9.50 18.01 14.40
C TRP A 630 10.23 18.86 13.34
N CYS A 631 11.32 19.56 13.69
CA CYS A 631 12.20 20.19 12.71
C CYS A 631 12.90 19.15 11.81
N ALA A 632 13.47 18.11 12.42
CA ALA A 632 14.12 17.02 11.70
C ALA A 632 13.13 16.25 10.81
N TYR A 633 11.91 16.00 11.31
CA TYR A 633 10.80 15.44 10.54
C TYR A 633 10.48 16.27 9.29
N ALA A 634 10.30 17.58 9.41
CA ALA A 634 9.98 18.44 8.27
C ALA A 634 11.08 18.44 7.19
N ILE A 635 12.36 18.39 7.59
CA ILE A 635 13.48 18.29 6.63
C ILE A 635 13.58 16.89 6.00
N ASP A 636 13.32 15.81 6.75
CA ASP A 636 13.23 14.44 6.20
C ASP A 636 12.15 14.34 5.12
N ARG A 637 10.96 14.90 5.37
CA ARG A 637 9.85 14.91 4.40
C ARG A 637 10.22 15.70 3.13
N TYR A 638 10.86 16.87 3.26
CA TYR A 638 11.37 17.63 2.11
C TYR A 638 12.46 16.88 1.33
N LEU A 639 13.46 16.31 1.99
CA LEU A 639 14.56 15.59 1.33
C LEU A 639 14.09 14.30 0.66
N SER A 640 13.18 13.56 1.28
CA SER A 640 12.53 12.39 0.70
C SER A 640 11.77 12.76 -0.59
N GLN A 641 11.07 13.90 -0.58
CA GLN A 641 10.36 14.42 -1.76
C GLN A 641 11.31 14.90 -2.86
N ALA A 642 12.40 15.59 -2.52
CA ALA A 642 13.33 16.17 -3.49
C ALA A 642 14.25 15.12 -4.16
N LEU A 643 14.80 14.19 -3.37
CA LEU A 643 15.70 13.14 -3.86
C LEU A 643 14.97 11.89 -4.38
N GLY A 644 13.69 11.74 -4.02
CA GLY A 644 12.90 10.54 -4.30
C GLY A 644 13.20 9.36 -3.36
N LEU A 645 13.70 9.63 -2.14
CA LEU A 645 14.05 8.59 -1.17
C LEU A 645 12.82 8.11 -0.39
N PRO A 646 12.86 6.88 0.17
CA PRO A 646 11.91 6.46 1.20
C PRO A 646 11.99 7.36 2.44
N LEU A 647 10.86 7.57 3.10
CA LEU A 647 10.75 8.29 4.36
C LEU A 647 11.69 7.70 5.42
N GLY A 648 12.51 8.52 6.09
CA GLY A 648 13.45 8.03 7.10
C GLY A 648 12.77 7.45 8.35
N ILE A 649 11.60 7.97 8.71
CA ILE A 649 10.71 7.48 9.77
C ILE A 649 9.27 7.39 9.24
N GLN A 650 8.56 6.30 9.55
CA GLN A 650 7.13 6.16 9.23
C GLN A 650 6.28 6.91 10.26
N ASP A 651 5.12 7.44 9.87
CA ASP A 651 4.24 8.14 10.82
C ASP A 651 3.70 7.19 11.92
N SER A 652 3.64 5.89 11.66
CA SER A 652 3.31 4.83 12.63
C SER A 652 4.28 4.70 13.81
N ASP A 653 5.50 5.23 13.68
CA ASP A 653 6.57 5.03 14.67
C ASP A 653 6.64 6.17 15.70
N ILE A 654 5.72 7.15 15.61
CA ILE A 654 5.78 8.45 16.27
C ILE A 654 4.69 8.58 17.35
N ASP A 655 5.09 8.73 18.62
CA ASP A 655 4.17 9.06 19.71
C ASP A 655 4.11 10.57 20.02
N VAL A 656 5.01 11.37 19.43
CA VAL A 656 5.21 12.79 19.78
C VAL A 656 3.97 13.61 19.45
N CYS A 657 3.46 14.39 20.40
CA CYS A 657 2.35 15.32 20.16
C CYS A 657 2.73 16.36 19.08
N ALA A 658 1.79 16.76 18.23
CA ALA A 658 2.03 17.78 17.21
C ALA A 658 2.42 19.14 17.82
N PRO A 659 3.20 20.01 17.13
CA PRO A 659 3.46 21.38 17.59
C PRO A 659 2.15 22.17 17.72
N GLY A 660 2.04 23.09 18.67
CA GLY A 660 0.81 23.85 18.95
C GLY A 660 -0.40 23.06 19.49
N ALA A 661 -0.38 21.72 19.45
CA ALA A 661 -1.45 20.87 19.98
C ALA A 661 -1.27 20.55 21.47
N ASP A 662 -2.38 20.33 22.17
CA ASP A 662 -2.44 19.96 23.59
C ASP A 662 -1.63 18.70 23.93
N GLU A 663 -0.96 18.73 25.08
CA GLU A 663 -0.14 17.62 25.55
C GLU A 663 -0.99 16.52 26.22
N ILE A 664 -1.54 15.61 25.43
CA ILE A 664 -2.42 14.52 25.90
C ILE A 664 -1.70 13.41 26.70
N HIS A 665 -0.37 13.44 26.75
CA HIS A 665 0.48 12.31 27.19
C HIS A 665 1.07 12.46 28.61
N PHE A 666 0.34 13.06 29.55
CA PHE A 666 0.82 13.23 30.92
C PHE A 666 0.85 11.92 31.73
N PRO A 667 1.83 11.70 32.63
CA PRO A 667 1.95 10.43 33.35
C PRO A 667 0.92 10.37 34.48
N GLY A 668 -0.21 9.70 34.19
CA GLY A 668 -1.38 9.58 35.08
C GLY A 668 -2.71 9.84 34.37
N SER A 669 -2.73 10.49 33.20
CA SER A 669 -3.95 10.76 32.44
C SER A 669 -4.29 9.62 31.46
N HIS A 670 -4.79 8.50 31.98
CA HIS A 670 -5.44 7.49 31.13
C HIS A 670 -6.81 7.99 30.66
N ARG A 671 -6.86 8.62 29.48
CA ARG A 671 -8.04 8.55 28.62
C ARG A 671 -7.96 7.25 27.81
N SER A 672 -9.10 6.59 27.62
CA SER A 672 -9.22 5.35 26.86
C SER A 672 -8.93 5.56 25.38
N SER A 673 -8.23 4.62 24.76
CA SER A 673 -7.81 4.67 23.34
C SER A 673 -8.94 4.47 22.32
N ALA A 674 -10.20 4.70 22.72
CA ALA A 674 -11.37 4.68 21.85
C ALA A 674 -11.64 6.05 21.21
N ASP A 675 -11.39 7.15 21.94
CA ASP A 675 -11.73 8.51 21.52
C ASP A 675 -10.67 9.15 20.61
N ALA A 676 -9.51 8.48 20.45
CA ALA A 676 -8.37 9.00 19.69
C ALA A 676 -8.49 8.82 18.15
N ILE A 677 -9.58 8.21 17.66
CA ILE A 677 -9.85 8.00 16.24
C ILE A 677 -11.24 8.57 15.88
N GLN A 678 -11.42 9.87 16.09
CA GLN A 678 -12.50 10.64 15.46
C GLN A 678 -11.92 11.81 14.67
N LEU A 679 -12.59 12.13 13.56
CA LEU A 679 -12.21 13.21 12.64
C LEU A 679 -12.37 14.57 13.33
N PRO A 680 -11.49 15.56 13.08
CA PRO A 680 -11.67 16.90 13.62
C PRO A 680 -12.86 17.59 12.92
N ALA A 681 -14.00 17.61 13.62
CA ALA A 681 -15.24 18.29 13.27
C ALA A 681 -15.91 18.81 14.57
N GLU A 682 -16.74 19.84 14.45
CA GLU A 682 -17.62 20.37 15.50
C GLU A 682 -16.96 20.84 16.81
N GLN A 683 -16.16 21.91 16.72
CA GLN A 683 -16.11 22.87 17.83
C GLN A 683 -17.44 23.66 17.87
N SER A 684 -18.39 23.19 18.68
CA SER A 684 -19.59 23.95 19.01
C SER A 684 -19.25 25.12 19.94
N ALA A 685 -19.89 26.28 19.72
CA ALA A 685 -19.52 27.51 20.42
C ALA A 685 -20.12 27.56 21.84
N SER A 686 -19.29 27.35 22.86
CA SER A 686 -19.60 27.69 24.25
C SER A 686 -18.57 28.69 24.80
N HIS A 687 -18.84 29.99 24.61
CA HIS A 687 -18.10 31.04 25.30
C HIS A 687 -18.43 31.02 26.79
N GLU A 688 -17.46 30.66 27.64
CA GLU A 688 -17.37 31.21 29.00
C GLU A 688 -16.21 32.20 29.07
N SER A 689 -16.47 33.39 29.63
CA SER A 689 -15.60 34.54 29.49
C SER A 689 -14.75 34.78 30.74
N HIS A 690 -13.46 34.44 30.66
CA HIS A 690 -12.44 35.06 31.52
C HIS A 690 -11.47 35.86 30.67
N GLY A 691 -11.69 37.17 30.65
CA GLY A 691 -10.85 38.11 29.90
C GLY A 691 -9.50 38.33 30.57
N ASN A 692 -8.44 37.98 29.86
CA ASN A 692 -7.11 38.54 30.05
C ASN A 692 -6.56 38.89 28.66
N THR A 693 -6.28 40.17 28.42
CA THR A 693 -5.73 40.63 27.15
C THR A 693 -4.29 40.12 27.03
N PRO A 694 -3.92 39.35 25.98
CA PRO A 694 -2.56 38.83 25.85
C PRO A 694 -1.54 39.96 25.77
N SER A 695 -0.38 39.78 26.42
CA SER A 695 0.74 40.71 26.28
C SER A 695 1.29 40.69 24.85
N GLY A 696 1.93 41.79 24.43
CA GLY A 696 2.50 41.91 23.07
C GLY A 696 3.51 40.81 22.73
N SER A 697 4.20 40.24 23.73
CA SER A 697 5.11 39.10 23.58
C SER A 697 4.39 37.77 23.35
N GLU A 698 3.29 37.51 24.06
CA GLU A 698 2.51 36.26 23.90
C GLU A 698 1.86 36.19 22.52
N SER A 699 1.34 37.32 22.03
CA SER A 699 0.84 37.48 20.66
C SER A 699 1.89 37.06 19.62
N LEU A 700 3.12 37.58 19.75
CA LEU A 700 4.20 37.29 18.80
C LEU A 700 4.71 35.85 18.90
N GLN A 701 4.68 35.26 20.09
CA GLN A 701 5.14 33.88 20.33
C GLN A 701 4.14 32.85 19.79
N ASN A 702 2.83 33.06 20.01
CA ASN A 702 1.78 32.24 19.40
C ASN A 702 1.85 32.25 17.87
N LYS A 703 2.06 33.43 17.24
CA LYS A 703 2.21 33.52 15.77
C LYS A 703 3.38 32.69 15.22
N ARG A 704 4.48 32.55 15.97
CA ARG A 704 5.63 31.71 15.56
C ARG A 704 5.35 30.21 15.72
N GLU A 705 4.65 29.80 16.78
CA GLU A 705 4.32 28.38 16.97
C GLU A 705 3.29 27.89 15.94
N ILE A 706 2.33 28.73 15.54
CA ILE A 706 1.41 28.44 14.43
C ILE A 706 2.17 28.19 13.12
N ALA A 707 3.12 29.05 12.74
CA ALA A 707 3.90 28.85 11.52
C ALA A 707 4.70 27.53 11.52
N PHE A 708 5.28 27.15 12.66
CA PHE A 708 5.95 25.86 12.80
C PHE A 708 4.99 24.67 12.69
N ALA A 709 3.85 24.72 13.40
CA ALA A 709 2.83 23.67 13.36
C ALA A 709 2.28 23.45 11.93
N SER A 710 1.90 24.53 11.26
CA SER A 710 1.39 24.49 9.89
C SER A 710 2.42 23.97 8.88
N TYR A 711 3.72 24.24 9.08
CA TYR A 711 4.77 23.70 8.21
C TYR A 711 4.99 22.20 8.45
N VAL A 712 4.94 21.75 9.70
CA VAL A 712 5.06 20.33 10.07
C VAL A 712 3.88 19.52 9.51
N GLU A 713 2.65 20.04 9.60
CA GLU A 713 1.46 19.40 9.02
C GLU A 713 1.55 19.27 7.48
N SER A 714 2.09 20.29 6.80
CA SER A 714 2.44 20.22 5.37
C SER A 714 3.44 19.09 5.08
N GLY A 715 4.43 18.89 5.97
CA GLY A 715 5.36 17.77 5.94
C GLY A 715 4.67 16.40 6.09
N THR A 716 3.68 16.28 6.99
CA THR A 716 2.89 15.05 7.18
C THR A 716 2.06 14.72 5.94
N LEU A 717 1.38 15.71 5.36
CA LEU A 717 0.63 15.54 4.11
C LEU A 717 1.54 15.19 2.93
N THR A 718 2.75 15.77 2.89
CA THR A 718 3.81 15.38 1.94
C THR A 718 4.23 13.92 2.16
N GLY A 719 4.44 13.48 3.41
CA GLY A 719 4.72 12.09 3.77
C GLY A 719 3.66 11.12 3.23
N ARG A 720 2.39 11.40 3.49
CA ARG A 720 1.25 10.62 2.98
C ARG A 720 1.19 10.58 1.45
N ALA A 721 1.54 11.67 0.76
CA ALA A 721 1.65 11.68 -0.71
C ALA A 721 2.79 10.78 -1.21
N LEU A 722 3.96 10.80 -0.54
CA LEU A 722 5.10 9.94 -0.86
C LEU A 722 4.76 8.45 -0.64
N GLU A 723 4.06 8.12 0.44
CA GLU A 723 3.61 6.75 0.69
C GLU A 723 2.59 6.24 -0.35
N LEU A 724 1.66 7.11 -0.78
CA LEU A 724 0.62 6.73 -1.74
C LEU A 724 1.19 6.52 -3.15
N PHE A 725 1.97 7.47 -3.66
CA PHE A 725 2.41 7.47 -5.07
C PHE A 725 3.81 6.89 -5.30
N HIS A 726 4.70 6.91 -4.29
CA HIS A 726 6.14 6.69 -4.49
C HIS A 726 6.74 5.54 -3.64
N LYS A 727 5.92 4.84 -2.84
CA LYS A 727 6.30 3.59 -2.15
C LYS A 727 6.57 2.45 -3.15
N SER A 728 7.26 1.40 -2.69
CA SER A 728 7.71 0.27 -3.54
C SER A 728 6.58 -0.33 -4.37
N ILE A 729 6.84 -0.58 -5.67
CA ILE A 729 5.85 -1.14 -6.62
C ILE A 729 5.29 -2.51 -6.21
N LEU A 730 5.96 -3.24 -5.32
CA LEU A 730 5.49 -4.52 -4.76
C LEU A 730 4.40 -4.35 -3.67
N VAL A 731 4.21 -3.12 -3.17
CA VAL A 731 3.29 -2.78 -2.06
C VAL A 731 2.36 -1.61 -2.41
N ARG A 732 2.74 -0.79 -3.41
CA ARG A 732 2.04 0.44 -3.81
C ARG A 732 0.63 0.16 -4.35
N SER A 733 -0.39 0.62 -3.63
CA SER A 733 -1.80 0.44 -3.96
C SER A 733 -2.50 1.81 -4.08
N ILE A 734 -2.52 2.40 -5.28
CA ILE A 734 -3.02 3.77 -5.51
C ILE A 734 -4.54 3.76 -5.62
N ARG A 735 -5.18 3.94 -4.46
CA ARG A 735 -6.63 4.01 -4.27
C ARG A 735 -7.17 5.43 -4.48
N ARG A 736 -8.23 5.57 -5.28
CA ARG A 736 -8.85 6.85 -5.68
C ARG A 736 -9.48 7.59 -4.50
N SER A 737 -10.10 6.90 -3.56
CA SER A 737 -10.57 7.46 -2.29
C SER A 737 -9.39 7.96 -1.47
N SER A 738 -8.28 7.21 -1.38
CA SER A 738 -7.08 7.66 -0.66
C SER A 738 -6.43 8.88 -1.32
N VAL A 739 -6.45 8.98 -2.66
CA VAL A 739 -6.07 10.22 -3.38
C VAL A 739 -7.04 11.36 -3.06
N LEU A 740 -8.36 11.11 -3.06
CA LEU A 740 -9.38 12.12 -2.82
C LEU A 740 -9.42 12.62 -1.36
N PHE A 741 -9.23 11.73 -0.39
CA PHE A 741 -9.05 12.07 1.03
C PHE A 741 -7.76 12.86 1.22
N LEU A 742 -6.64 12.47 0.58
CA LEU A 742 -5.41 13.25 0.63
C LEU A 742 -5.59 14.66 0.04
N ILE A 743 -6.29 14.80 -1.09
CA ILE A 743 -6.64 16.10 -1.67
C ILE A 743 -7.54 16.91 -0.73
N THR A 744 -8.56 16.27 -0.15
CA THR A 744 -9.46 16.89 0.85
C THR A 744 -8.70 17.37 2.07
N ASP A 745 -7.76 16.59 2.60
CA ASP A 745 -6.93 16.93 3.75
C ASP A 745 -5.96 18.08 3.43
N VAL A 746 -5.37 18.10 2.23
CA VAL A 746 -4.53 19.21 1.76
C VAL A 746 -5.33 20.52 1.61
N HIS A 747 -6.56 20.46 1.11
CA HIS A 747 -7.46 21.62 1.11
C HIS A 747 -7.92 22.01 2.51
N LYS A 748 -8.17 21.05 3.41
CA LYS A 748 -8.55 21.30 4.81
C LYS A 748 -7.43 22.04 5.56
N TRP A 749 -6.19 21.54 5.45
CA TRP A 749 -5.00 22.19 6.01
C TRP A 749 -4.82 23.62 5.50
N TRP A 750 -4.91 23.83 4.18
CA TRP A 750 -4.83 25.17 3.59
C TRP A 750 -5.91 26.10 4.17
N ASN A 751 -7.15 25.62 4.25
CA ASN A 751 -8.29 26.38 4.76
C ASN A 751 -8.24 26.63 6.29
N SER A 752 -7.46 25.85 7.05
CA SER A 752 -7.22 26.08 8.48
C SER A 752 -6.01 26.96 8.80
N LEU A 753 -5.22 27.37 7.79
CA LEU A 753 -4.17 28.37 7.99
C LEU A 753 -4.76 29.72 8.40
N SER A 754 -4.04 30.47 9.23
CA SER A 754 -4.41 31.85 9.56
C SER A 754 -4.26 32.77 8.33
N ILE A 755 -5.02 33.86 8.31
CA ILE A 755 -5.04 34.83 7.19
C ILE A 755 -3.62 35.40 6.93
N ASP A 756 -2.84 35.62 7.99
CA ASP A 756 -1.42 36.02 7.94
C ASP A 756 -0.54 35.05 7.12
N LEU A 757 -0.88 33.76 7.10
CA LEU A 757 -0.18 32.70 6.35
C LEU A 757 -0.80 32.39 4.98
N GLN A 758 -1.90 33.07 4.62
CA GLN A 758 -2.50 33.03 3.28
C GLN A 758 -2.27 34.34 2.49
N SER A 759 -1.98 35.46 3.17
CA SER A 759 -1.88 36.78 2.54
C SER A 759 -0.64 36.95 1.65
N LEU A 760 -0.87 37.12 0.35
CA LEU A 760 0.16 37.59 -0.60
C LEU A 760 0.39 39.11 -0.51
N SER A 761 -0.51 39.87 0.12
CA SER A 761 -0.32 41.30 0.39
C SER A 761 0.67 41.49 1.53
N PRO A 762 1.60 42.47 1.45
CA PRO A 762 2.42 42.85 2.59
C PRO A 762 1.53 43.42 3.72
N PRO A 763 1.90 43.23 5.01
CA PRO A 763 1.09 43.69 6.13
C PRO A 763 0.92 45.22 6.10
N THR A 764 -0.32 45.66 6.31
CA THR A 764 -0.82 47.01 5.99
C THR A 764 -0.66 48.03 7.11
N ASP A 765 -0.04 47.67 8.24
CA ASP A 765 0.16 48.59 9.36
C ASP A 765 0.97 49.82 8.92
N GLN A 766 0.39 51.01 9.14
CA GLN A 766 0.92 52.28 8.62
C GLN A 766 1.92 52.98 9.56
N ASP A 767 2.17 52.42 10.74
CA ASP A 767 3.03 53.01 11.76
C ASP A 767 4.42 52.37 11.85
N ALA A 768 5.40 53.22 12.23
CA ALA A 768 6.82 52.95 12.42
C ALA A 768 7.68 52.64 11.15
N MET A 769 8.72 53.46 10.97
CA MET A 769 9.67 53.41 9.84
C MET A 769 10.76 52.32 9.96
N THR A 770 10.64 51.37 10.91
CA THR A 770 11.69 50.38 11.23
C THR A 770 11.14 48.99 11.48
N ASP A 771 11.69 48.02 10.75
CA ASP A 771 11.58 46.57 10.94
C ASP A 771 10.21 45.88 10.69
N LYS A 772 9.66 46.04 9.47
CA LYS A 772 8.50 45.25 8.99
C LYS A 772 8.68 43.74 9.21
N PRO A 773 7.65 42.99 9.67
CA PRO A 773 7.75 41.54 9.88
C PRO A 773 7.89 40.78 8.55
N PHE A 774 8.46 39.57 8.61
CA PHE A 774 8.62 38.72 7.42
C PHE A 774 7.27 38.07 7.06
N ASN A 775 6.80 38.26 5.83
CA ASN A 775 5.57 37.61 5.36
C ASN A 775 5.85 36.16 4.95
N PHE A 776 5.16 35.20 5.57
CA PHE A 776 5.23 33.78 5.23
C PHE A 776 4.12 33.31 4.28
N GLY A 777 3.13 34.16 3.96
CA GLY A 777 2.04 33.87 3.01
C GLY A 777 2.54 33.28 1.69
N PRO A 778 3.49 33.91 0.97
CA PRO A 778 4.08 33.36 -0.24
C PRO A 778 4.70 31.97 -0.06
N PHE A 779 5.36 31.72 1.07
CA PHE A 779 5.97 30.42 1.38
C PHE A 779 4.91 29.31 1.53
N PHE A 780 3.85 29.56 2.31
CA PHE A 780 2.76 28.61 2.48
C PHE A 780 1.94 28.42 1.19
N THR A 781 1.72 29.48 0.40
CA THR A 781 1.08 29.37 -0.92
C THR A 781 1.88 28.46 -1.86
N VAL A 782 3.21 28.60 -1.91
CA VAL A 782 4.05 27.71 -2.73
C VAL A 782 4.04 26.28 -2.20
N LEU A 783 4.10 26.05 -0.88
CA LEU A 783 3.99 24.70 -0.31
C LEU A 783 2.69 24.00 -0.71
N TYR A 784 1.55 24.68 -0.53
CA TYR A 784 0.23 24.16 -0.88
C TYR A 784 0.13 23.82 -2.37
N GLN A 785 0.49 24.74 -3.26
CA GLN A 785 0.40 24.52 -4.69
C GLN A 785 1.42 23.47 -5.18
N HIS A 786 2.61 23.39 -4.57
CA HIS A 786 3.60 22.35 -4.87
C HIS A 786 3.14 20.96 -4.40
N LEU A 787 2.39 20.87 -3.29
CA LEU A 787 1.78 19.62 -2.84
C LEU A 787 0.61 19.19 -3.74
N ILE A 788 -0.18 20.15 -4.24
CA ILE A 788 -1.18 19.90 -5.31
C ILE A 788 -0.48 19.40 -6.59
N LEU A 789 0.66 19.98 -6.98
CA LEU A 789 1.49 19.47 -8.09
C LEU A 789 2.00 18.05 -7.82
N LEU A 790 2.51 17.76 -6.62
CA LEU A 790 3.03 16.44 -6.25
C LEU A 790 1.97 15.34 -6.37
N ILE A 791 0.72 15.62 -5.96
CA ILE A 791 -0.40 14.69 -6.00
C ILE A 791 -0.92 14.47 -7.44
N HIS A 792 -0.97 15.53 -8.26
CA HIS A 792 -1.58 15.45 -9.60
C HIS A 792 -0.59 15.10 -10.71
N ARG A 793 0.70 15.47 -10.58
CA ARG A 793 1.76 15.16 -11.55
C ARG A 793 1.79 13.69 -12.01
N PRO A 794 1.66 12.68 -11.13
CA PRO A 794 1.74 11.28 -11.57
C PRO A 794 0.71 10.95 -12.67
N SER A 795 -0.48 11.58 -12.66
CA SER A 795 -1.49 11.41 -13.73
C SER A 795 -1.01 11.86 -15.12
N LEU A 796 -0.02 12.75 -15.19
CA LEU A 796 0.57 13.24 -16.44
C LEU A 796 1.48 12.20 -17.13
N SER A 797 1.72 11.05 -16.48
CA SER A 797 2.35 9.87 -17.09
C SER A 797 1.37 9.01 -17.90
N LEU A 798 0.07 9.22 -17.74
CA LEU A 798 -0.98 8.44 -18.41
C LEU A 798 -1.18 8.90 -19.86
N SER A 799 -1.96 8.15 -20.64
CA SER A 799 -2.33 8.55 -22.00
C SER A 799 -3.08 9.90 -21.97
N PRO A 800 -2.78 10.87 -22.86
CA PRO A 800 -3.53 12.12 -22.99
C PRO A 800 -5.04 11.99 -23.30
N SER A 801 -5.55 10.77 -23.43
CA SER A 801 -6.95 10.42 -23.61
C SER A 801 -7.69 10.07 -22.31
N THR A 802 -7.03 9.96 -21.15
CA THR A 802 -7.71 9.57 -19.90
C THR A 802 -8.33 10.77 -19.16
N PRO A 803 -9.48 10.60 -18.48
CA PRO A 803 -10.06 11.65 -17.63
C PRO A 803 -9.09 12.14 -16.55
N GLU A 804 -8.30 11.24 -15.98
CA GLU A 804 -7.29 11.53 -14.95
C GLU A 804 -6.19 12.45 -15.50
N PHE A 805 -5.69 12.19 -16.70
CA PHE A 805 -4.72 13.06 -17.37
C PHE A 805 -5.32 14.44 -17.65
N CYS A 806 -6.52 14.49 -18.24
CA CYS A 806 -7.17 15.75 -18.62
C CYS A 806 -7.48 16.63 -17.41
N SER A 807 -7.96 16.03 -16.31
CA SER A 807 -8.23 16.74 -15.06
C SER A 807 -6.93 17.16 -14.37
N GLY A 808 -5.98 16.23 -14.20
CA GLY A 808 -4.70 16.47 -13.56
C GLY A 808 -3.88 17.56 -14.25
N LEU A 809 -3.87 17.60 -15.59
CA LEU A 809 -3.16 18.63 -16.34
C LEU A 809 -3.72 20.04 -16.07
N GLN A 810 -5.05 20.19 -16.01
CA GLN A 810 -5.67 21.50 -15.72
C GLN A 810 -5.44 21.92 -14.26
N THR A 811 -5.52 21.00 -13.30
CA THR A 811 -5.14 21.26 -11.90
C THR A 811 -3.67 21.68 -11.79
N CYS A 812 -2.76 20.98 -12.48
CA CYS A 812 -1.35 21.34 -12.51
C CYS A 812 -1.09 22.71 -13.16
N ILE A 813 -1.80 23.08 -14.24
CA ILE A 813 -1.71 24.42 -14.84
C ILE A 813 -2.18 25.49 -13.84
N GLY A 814 -3.24 25.23 -13.07
CA GLY A 814 -3.70 26.11 -12.00
C GLY A 814 -2.60 26.33 -10.95
N ALA A 815 -2.13 25.26 -10.34
CA ALA A 815 -1.10 25.31 -9.29
C ALA A 815 0.22 25.95 -9.76
N ALA A 816 0.68 25.62 -10.98
CA ALA A 816 1.87 26.20 -11.58
C ALA A 816 1.79 27.74 -11.71
N ARG A 817 0.60 28.27 -11.98
CA ARG A 817 0.38 29.71 -12.13
C ARG A 817 0.35 30.42 -10.79
N GLU A 818 -0.29 29.82 -9.78
CA GLU A 818 -0.31 30.40 -8.42
C GLU A 818 1.05 30.34 -7.72
N ILE A 819 1.90 29.35 -8.02
CA ILE A 819 3.32 29.35 -7.60
C ILE A 819 4.04 30.58 -8.15
N LEU A 820 3.87 30.89 -9.45
CA LEU A 820 4.49 32.08 -10.06
C LEU A 820 3.90 33.40 -9.51
N THR A 821 2.62 33.43 -9.12
CA THR A 821 2.00 34.56 -8.42
C THR A 821 2.61 34.76 -7.03
N ALA A 822 2.77 33.69 -6.25
CA ALA A 822 3.34 33.75 -4.90
C ALA A 822 4.82 34.15 -4.92
N LEU A 823 5.62 33.56 -5.81
CA LEU A 823 7.03 33.95 -6.01
C LEU A 823 7.15 35.41 -6.45
N LYS A 824 6.22 35.92 -7.29
CA LYS A 824 6.16 37.35 -7.61
C LYS A 824 5.89 38.19 -6.36
N ALA A 825 4.89 37.85 -5.55
CA ALA A 825 4.55 38.59 -4.34
C ALA A 825 5.74 38.69 -3.36
N GLN A 826 6.52 37.62 -3.21
CA GLN A 826 7.71 37.60 -2.35
C GLN A 826 8.83 38.54 -2.87
N VAL A 827 9.08 38.53 -4.19
CA VAL A 827 10.08 39.42 -4.82
C VAL A 827 9.62 40.88 -4.80
N ASP A 828 8.33 41.14 -5.09
CA ASP A 828 7.72 42.49 -5.04
C ASP A 828 7.71 43.07 -3.61
N ALA A 829 7.63 42.21 -2.59
CA ALA A 829 7.78 42.58 -1.17
C ALA A 829 9.24 42.80 -0.73
N GLY A 830 10.22 42.60 -1.62
CA GLY A 830 11.66 42.73 -1.32
C GLY A 830 12.24 41.61 -0.46
N GLN A 831 11.55 40.47 -0.34
CA GLN A 831 12.00 39.33 0.47
C GLN A 831 12.87 38.39 -0.38
N ALA A 832 14.00 37.94 0.19
CA ALA A 832 14.86 36.94 -0.44
C ALA A 832 14.11 35.63 -0.71
N LEU A 833 14.41 34.97 -1.84
CA LEU A 833 13.87 33.65 -2.21
C LEU A 833 14.60 32.52 -1.47
N PHE A 834 14.54 32.57 -0.14
CA PHE A 834 15.40 31.84 0.79
C PHE A 834 15.30 30.30 0.76
N TRP A 835 14.17 29.75 0.34
CA TRP A 835 13.89 28.32 0.45
C TRP A 835 14.21 27.58 -0.85
N PRO A 836 15.09 26.57 -0.84
CA PRO A 836 15.40 25.74 -2.01
C PRO A 836 14.18 25.07 -2.67
N GLY A 837 13.10 24.83 -1.92
CA GLY A 837 11.83 24.37 -2.48
C GLY A 837 11.22 25.33 -3.50
N PHE A 838 11.50 26.64 -3.44
CA PHE A 838 11.08 27.61 -4.45
C PHE A 838 11.67 27.32 -5.84
N LEU A 839 12.92 26.83 -5.92
CA LEU A 839 13.53 26.45 -7.20
C LEU A 839 12.82 25.22 -7.79
N SER A 840 12.56 24.20 -6.97
CA SER A 840 11.82 23.01 -7.40
C SER A 840 10.40 23.38 -7.88
N ALA A 841 9.68 24.19 -7.12
CA ALA A 841 8.34 24.65 -7.47
C ALA A 841 8.31 25.47 -8.77
N ALA A 842 9.25 26.41 -8.94
CA ALA A 842 9.37 27.21 -10.16
C ALA A 842 9.69 26.34 -11.39
N TRP A 843 10.68 25.44 -11.28
CA TRP A 843 11.09 24.53 -12.35
C TRP A 843 9.95 23.60 -12.80
N MET A 844 9.27 22.96 -11.84
CA MET A 844 8.12 22.09 -12.12
C MET A 844 6.95 22.87 -12.75
N SER A 845 6.71 24.10 -12.31
CA SER A 845 5.69 25.00 -12.90
C SER A 845 6.02 25.33 -14.36
N GLY A 846 7.27 25.67 -14.67
CA GLY A 846 7.73 25.93 -16.04
C GLY A 846 7.58 24.73 -16.96
N LEU A 847 7.91 23.52 -16.46
CA LEU A 847 7.74 22.26 -17.20
C LEU A 847 6.28 21.94 -17.50
N VAL A 848 5.38 22.09 -16.51
CA VAL A 848 3.93 21.87 -16.70
C VAL A 848 3.37 22.82 -17.76
N LEU A 849 3.71 24.11 -17.70
CA LEU A 849 3.27 25.10 -18.68
C LEU A 849 3.83 24.82 -20.09
N ALA A 850 5.10 24.43 -20.20
CA ALA A 850 5.72 24.06 -21.47
C ALA A 850 5.07 22.81 -22.09
N PHE A 851 4.79 21.79 -21.28
CA PHE A 851 4.11 20.56 -21.69
C PHE A 851 2.66 20.82 -22.13
N ALA A 852 1.92 21.63 -21.37
CA ALA A 852 0.55 22.01 -21.72
C ALA A 852 0.45 22.80 -23.04
N CYS A 853 1.42 23.69 -23.31
CA CYS A 853 1.53 24.40 -24.58
C CYS A 853 1.85 23.43 -25.74
N GLN A 854 2.79 22.52 -25.55
CA GLN A 854 3.18 21.52 -26.55
C GLN A 854 2.02 20.57 -26.92
N LEU A 855 1.18 20.22 -25.95
CA LEU A 855 -0.04 19.44 -26.15
C LEU A 855 -1.23 20.26 -26.68
N ARG A 856 -1.06 21.57 -26.88
CA ARG A 856 -2.11 22.53 -27.29
C ARG A 856 -3.30 22.60 -26.30
N GLN A 857 -3.09 22.19 -25.05
CA GLN A 857 -4.07 22.24 -23.95
C GLN A 857 -4.02 23.55 -23.15
N TYR A 858 -3.04 24.42 -23.44
CA TYR A 858 -2.95 25.78 -22.91
C TYR A 858 -2.71 26.80 -24.02
N VAL A 859 -3.16 28.04 -23.81
CA VAL A 859 -3.10 29.11 -24.83
C VAL A 859 -1.65 29.59 -24.97
N LEU A 860 -1.04 29.29 -26.11
CA LEU A 860 0.38 29.52 -26.39
C LEU A 860 0.90 30.91 -25.98
N SER A 861 0.18 31.99 -26.34
CA SER A 861 0.61 33.36 -26.02
C SER A 861 0.64 33.65 -24.53
N LYS A 862 -0.30 33.09 -23.75
CA LYS A 862 -0.30 33.16 -22.28
C LYS A 862 0.82 32.29 -21.71
N GLY A 863 0.96 31.06 -22.21
CA GLY A 863 1.97 30.12 -21.76
C GLY A 863 3.39 30.64 -21.95
N LEU A 864 3.72 31.22 -23.11
CA LEU A 864 5.03 31.84 -23.34
C LEU A 864 5.29 33.03 -22.40
N GLN A 865 4.26 33.82 -22.05
CA GLN A 865 4.40 34.92 -21.09
C GLN A 865 4.61 34.41 -19.65
N GLU A 866 3.91 33.36 -19.23
CA GLU A 866 4.06 32.77 -17.90
C GLU A 866 5.38 31.96 -17.77
N ILE A 867 5.82 31.29 -18.82
CA ILE A 867 7.14 30.66 -18.92
C ILE A 867 8.26 31.71 -18.89
N SER A 868 8.08 32.90 -19.50
CA SER A 868 9.04 34.00 -19.38
C SER A 868 9.23 34.43 -17.92
N LYS A 869 8.14 34.63 -17.16
CA LYS A 869 8.22 34.94 -15.72
C LYS A 869 8.93 33.84 -14.92
N CYS A 870 8.70 32.57 -15.29
CA CYS A 870 9.42 31.45 -14.70
C CYS A 870 10.93 31.54 -14.97
N LEU A 871 11.34 31.83 -16.21
CA LEU A 871 12.75 32.07 -16.56
C LEU A 871 13.34 33.24 -15.75
N ASP A 872 12.62 34.34 -15.56
CA ASP A 872 13.06 35.49 -14.76
C ASP A 872 13.37 35.08 -13.29
N PHE A 873 12.52 34.26 -12.67
CA PHE A 873 12.77 33.74 -11.31
C PHE A 873 13.95 32.75 -11.26
N LEU A 874 14.07 31.85 -12.23
CA LEU A 874 15.22 30.93 -12.32
C LEU A 874 16.54 31.70 -12.53
N GLN A 875 16.50 32.79 -13.31
CA GLN A 875 17.63 33.68 -13.53
C GLN A 875 17.99 34.50 -12.26
N LEU A 876 17.01 34.89 -11.43
CA LEU A 876 17.28 35.49 -10.13
C LEU A 876 17.94 34.49 -9.15
N MET A 877 17.39 33.28 -9.06
CA MET A 877 17.93 32.18 -8.23
C MET A 877 19.32 31.70 -8.69
N SER A 878 19.68 31.91 -9.96
CA SER A 878 20.98 31.53 -10.54
C SER A 878 22.20 32.18 -9.87
N SER A 879 21.98 33.25 -9.10
CA SER A 879 22.99 33.90 -8.26
C SER A 879 23.36 33.09 -7.02
N GLN A 880 22.49 32.18 -6.57
CA GLN A 880 22.65 31.37 -5.35
C GLN A 880 22.86 29.88 -5.64
N TRP A 881 22.25 29.34 -6.71
CA TRP A 881 22.27 27.91 -7.02
C TRP A 881 22.62 27.61 -8.49
N GLU A 882 23.65 26.80 -8.74
CA GLU A 882 24.04 26.36 -10.09
C GLU A 882 22.91 25.58 -10.78
N THR A 883 22.18 24.75 -10.00
CA THR A 883 20.96 24.04 -10.43
C THR A 883 19.95 24.96 -11.12
N ALA A 884 19.81 26.22 -10.68
CA ALA A 884 18.89 27.17 -11.30
C ALA A 884 19.33 27.61 -12.71
N LYS A 885 20.64 27.66 -12.99
CA LYS A 885 21.16 27.89 -14.36
C LYS A 885 20.84 26.71 -15.27
N ASN A 886 20.93 25.47 -14.76
CA ASN A 886 20.57 24.27 -15.50
C ASN A 886 19.06 24.26 -15.84
N CYS A 887 18.20 24.54 -14.85
CA CYS A 887 16.75 24.69 -15.06
C CYS A 887 16.42 25.80 -16.06
N HIS A 888 17.05 26.98 -15.93
CA HIS A 888 16.86 28.11 -16.85
C HIS A 888 17.27 27.74 -18.29
N ARG A 889 18.45 27.14 -18.48
CA ARG A 889 18.93 26.64 -19.78
C ARG A 889 17.97 25.62 -20.39
N ALA A 890 17.52 24.64 -19.59
CA ALA A 890 16.61 23.60 -20.05
C ALA A 890 15.24 24.17 -20.45
N LEU A 891 14.63 25.04 -19.63
CA LEU A 891 13.35 25.67 -19.91
C LEU A 891 13.42 26.60 -21.14
N ALA A 892 14.52 27.36 -21.31
CA ALA A 892 14.73 28.22 -22.47
C ALA A 892 14.82 27.42 -23.78
N LEU A 893 15.45 26.24 -23.77
CA LEU A 893 15.49 25.32 -24.91
C LEU A 893 14.10 24.80 -25.26
N LEU A 894 13.30 24.36 -24.27
CA LEU A 894 11.92 23.94 -24.50
C LEU A 894 11.07 25.08 -25.07
N THR A 895 11.21 26.30 -24.55
CA THR A 895 10.47 27.50 -25.00
C THR A 895 10.70 27.79 -26.48
N ARG A 896 11.95 27.73 -26.94
CA ARG A 896 12.31 27.90 -28.37
C ARG A 896 11.66 26.83 -29.25
N ASN A 897 11.65 25.57 -28.81
CA ASN A 897 11.04 24.47 -29.55
C ASN A 897 9.52 24.66 -29.75
N ILE A 898 8.80 25.16 -28.73
CA ILE A 898 7.36 25.49 -28.83
C ILE A 898 7.15 26.63 -29.83
N GLN A 899 8.01 27.66 -29.81
CA GLN A 899 7.92 28.79 -30.74
C GLN A 899 8.14 28.33 -32.20
N HIS A 900 9.17 27.53 -32.48
CA HIS A 900 9.44 27.03 -33.83
C HIS A 900 8.34 26.09 -34.37
N SER A 901 7.80 25.18 -33.56
CA SER A 901 6.72 24.28 -33.99
C SER A 901 5.43 25.03 -34.37
N SER A 902 5.24 26.22 -33.78
CA SER A 902 4.13 27.11 -34.08
C SER A 902 4.31 27.82 -35.43
N THR A 903 5.53 28.28 -35.76
CA THR A 903 5.82 28.96 -37.04
C THR A 903 5.63 28.04 -38.25
N VAL A 904 6.08 26.78 -38.16
CA VAL A 904 5.92 25.79 -39.24
C VAL A 904 4.44 25.53 -39.55
N SER A 905 3.59 25.50 -38.50
CA SER A 905 2.14 25.27 -38.65
C SER A 905 1.38 26.42 -39.32
N ILE A 906 2.01 27.57 -39.60
CA ILE A 906 1.40 28.74 -40.27
C ILE A 906 1.68 28.71 -41.79
N LEU A 907 2.76 28.06 -42.22
CA LEU A 907 3.16 27.94 -43.64
C LEU A 907 2.37 26.86 -44.42
N HIS A 908 1.36 26.25 -43.82
CA HIS A 908 0.42 25.34 -44.48
C HIS A 908 -1.03 25.81 -44.32
N ARG A 909 -1.39 26.83 -45.10
CA ARG A 909 -2.77 27.13 -45.49
C ARG A 909 -2.86 27.11 -47.02
N PRO A 910 -3.74 26.30 -47.62
CA PRO A 910 -3.98 26.34 -49.06
C PRO A 910 -4.81 27.57 -49.44
N SER A 911 -4.44 28.20 -50.55
CA SER A 911 -5.20 29.26 -51.22
C SER A 911 -5.52 28.83 -52.67
N GLU A 912 -6.78 29.01 -53.05
CA GLU A 912 -7.40 28.65 -54.34
C GLU A 912 -6.96 29.55 -55.52
N PRO A 913 -7.40 29.32 -56.79
CA PRO A 913 -7.63 28.06 -57.54
C PRO A 913 -7.05 28.10 -59.00
N LEU A 914 -7.53 27.17 -59.88
CA LEU A 914 -7.43 27.12 -61.37
C LEU A 914 -6.17 26.47 -61.99
N PRO A 915 -6.24 25.95 -63.26
CA PRO A 915 -7.37 25.38 -64.02
C PRO A 915 -7.11 23.95 -64.59
N PRO A 916 -8.11 23.23 -65.11
CA PRO A 916 -7.96 21.82 -65.55
C PRO A 916 -7.61 21.62 -67.04
N ARG A 917 -6.69 20.69 -67.33
CA ARG A 917 -6.37 20.04 -68.62
C ARG A 917 -5.63 18.73 -68.34
N THR A 918 -5.76 17.58 -69.00
CA THR A 918 -6.63 16.92 -69.99
C THR A 918 -6.05 15.48 -70.15
N ARG A 919 -6.72 14.53 -70.82
CA ARG A 919 -6.32 13.09 -70.84
C ARG A 919 -5.23 12.71 -71.86
N SER A 920 -4.51 11.63 -71.53
CA SER A 920 -4.25 10.43 -72.34
C SER A 920 -3.84 9.31 -71.36
N GLU A 921 -4.51 8.16 -71.19
CA GLU A 921 -4.93 7.10 -72.13
C GLU A 921 -3.76 6.24 -72.65
N ASP A 922 -3.52 5.13 -71.93
CA ASP A 922 -3.24 3.74 -72.38
C ASP A 922 -3.38 2.87 -71.09
N ASN A 923 -4.28 1.89 -70.97
CA ASN A 923 -4.35 0.54 -71.56
C ASN A 923 -3.31 -0.44 -70.93
N ASP A 924 -3.66 -1.66 -70.50
CA ASP A 924 -4.94 -2.39 -70.63
C ASP A 924 -5.11 -3.61 -69.68
N ASN A 925 -6.36 -4.10 -69.56
CA ASN A 925 -6.79 -5.48 -69.20
C ASN A 925 -6.53 -6.09 -67.78
N ASP A 926 -7.38 -6.97 -67.21
CA ASP A 926 -8.82 -7.30 -67.41
C ASP A 926 -9.38 -8.14 -66.21
N TRP A 927 -10.69 -8.45 -66.19
CA TRP A 927 -11.51 -9.30 -65.28
C TRP A 927 -11.82 -8.70 -63.89
N ASP A 928 -12.96 -8.02 -63.65
CA ASP A 928 -14.42 -8.41 -63.73
C ASP A 928 -14.74 -9.53 -62.69
N ALA A 929 -15.77 -9.55 -61.83
CA ALA A 929 -17.10 -8.94 -61.70
C ALA A 929 -17.78 -9.59 -60.44
N ARG A 930 -18.98 -9.28 -59.89
CA ARG A 930 -20.07 -8.30 -60.15
C ARG A 930 -21.06 -8.24 -58.96
N LYS A 931 -21.89 -7.17 -58.94
CA LYS A 931 -23.10 -6.86 -58.11
C LYS A 931 -22.80 -6.11 -56.79
N LYS A 932 -23.27 -4.88 -56.47
CA LYS A 932 -24.50 -4.06 -56.80
C LYS A 932 -25.81 -4.69 -56.30
N ARG A 933 -26.78 -4.02 -55.67
CA ARG A 933 -27.09 -2.60 -55.28
C ARG A 933 -28.24 -2.68 -54.19
N ARG A 934 -28.73 -1.68 -53.43
CA ARG A 934 -29.09 -0.24 -53.59
C ARG A 934 -29.32 0.35 -52.16
N LEU A 935 -29.00 1.63 -51.84
CA LEU A 935 -29.91 2.80 -51.61
C LEU A 935 -31.12 2.54 -50.67
N ASN A 936 -31.55 3.39 -49.73
CA ASN A 936 -31.39 4.86 -49.45
C ASN A 936 -31.82 5.15 -47.96
N SER A 937 -31.78 6.33 -47.29
CA SER A 937 -31.19 7.70 -47.49
C SER A 937 -31.30 8.56 -46.19
N HIS A 938 -30.61 9.71 -46.13
CA HIS A 938 -30.73 10.84 -45.17
C HIS A 938 -31.72 11.94 -45.72
N PRO A 939 -32.02 13.12 -45.09
CA PRO A 939 -31.30 13.86 -44.02
C PRO A 939 -32.07 14.71 -42.94
N VAL A 940 -31.29 15.10 -41.91
CA VAL A 940 -31.22 16.37 -41.11
C VAL A 940 -32.19 17.55 -41.39
N MET A 941 -32.82 18.12 -40.33
CA MET A 941 -32.69 19.57 -39.96
C MET A 941 -33.28 20.01 -38.59
N ARG A 942 -32.98 21.26 -38.20
CA ARG A 942 -33.37 22.08 -37.01
C ARG A 942 -34.25 23.28 -37.49
N PRO A 943 -34.57 24.34 -36.69
CA PRO A 943 -35.21 24.44 -35.36
C PRO A 943 -36.36 25.51 -35.33
N SER A 944 -37.00 25.74 -34.18
CA SER A 944 -37.75 26.99 -33.89
C SER A 944 -37.78 27.34 -32.38
N ARG A 945 -38.26 28.54 -32.02
CA ARG A 945 -38.24 29.17 -30.67
C ARG A 945 -39.64 29.71 -30.29
N LEU A 946 -39.74 30.20 -29.03
CA LEU A 946 -40.80 31.02 -28.40
C LEU A 946 -41.96 30.22 -27.79
N GLY A 947 -42.43 30.50 -26.56
CA GLY A 947 -41.91 31.42 -25.52
C GLY A 947 -42.94 31.66 -24.39
N SER A 948 -42.53 32.27 -23.27
CA SER A 948 -43.36 32.92 -22.19
C SER A 948 -44.50 32.11 -21.51
N SER A 949 -44.77 32.22 -20.19
CA SER A 949 -44.20 33.01 -19.09
C SER A 949 -44.79 32.58 -17.72
N SER A 950 -44.07 32.84 -16.61
CA SER A 950 -44.51 33.12 -15.20
C SER A 950 -45.94 32.71 -14.75
N PHE A 951 -46.13 32.10 -13.57
CA PHE A 951 -46.09 32.81 -12.27
C PHE A 951 -45.94 31.89 -11.03
N GLU A 952 -45.83 32.53 -9.85
CA GLU A 952 -45.92 31.98 -8.48
C GLU A 952 -47.38 31.54 -8.13
N THR A 953 -47.79 31.01 -6.96
CA THR A 953 -47.24 30.98 -5.58
C THR A 953 -47.79 29.76 -4.80
N ALA A 954 -47.38 29.53 -3.55
CA ALA A 954 -47.88 28.46 -2.66
C ALA A 954 -49.01 28.92 -1.71
N HIS A 955 -49.80 27.98 -1.13
CA HIS A 955 -49.99 27.74 0.33
C HIS A 955 -51.31 27.02 0.74
N ASP A 956 -51.15 26.06 1.67
CA ASP A 956 -51.98 25.76 2.86
C ASP A 956 -53.35 25.01 2.77
N GLY A 957 -53.74 24.40 3.90
CA GLY A 957 -55.07 23.79 4.15
C GLY A 957 -55.06 22.35 4.73
N THR A 958 -55.26 22.19 6.04
CA THR A 958 -55.45 20.89 6.74
C THR A 958 -56.89 20.71 7.26
N VAL A 959 -57.29 19.47 7.67
CA VAL A 959 -58.15 19.10 8.85
C VAL A 959 -58.83 17.70 8.72
N HIS A 960 -59.10 17.04 9.87
CA HIS A 960 -59.75 15.72 10.14
C HIS A 960 -61.30 15.86 10.39
N PRO A 961 -62.16 14.84 10.75
CA PRO A 961 -61.92 13.57 11.47
C PRO A 961 -62.80 12.30 11.13
N SER A 962 -62.56 11.24 11.93
CA SER A 962 -63.34 10.06 12.43
C SER A 962 -64.67 9.52 11.81
N ASP A 963 -64.88 8.18 11.91
CA ASP A 963 -65.82 7.53 12.87
C ASP A 963 -65.86 5.96 12.78
N ASN A 964 -65.99 5.28 13.94
CA ASN A 964 -66.63 3.97 14.32
C ASN A 964 -66.32 2.64 13.53
N ASP A 965 -66.56 1.40 14.01
CA ASP A 965 -67.49 0.80 15.01
C ASP A 965 -66.91 -0.42 15.81
N ASP A 966 -67.70 -0.97 16.76
CA ASP A 966 -67.41 -2.06 17.74
C ASP A 966 -67.49 -3.53 17.23
N ASP A 967 -66.91 -4.52 17.95
CA ASP A 967 -67.62 -5.38 18.95
C ASP A 967 -66.75 -6.59 19.47
N THR A 968 -67.33 -7.52 20.26
CA THR A 968 -66.66 -8.19 21.40
C THR A 968 -66.98 -9.70 21.65
N ASN A 969 -66.17 -10.31 22.54
CA ASN A 969 -66.42 -11.48 23.45
C ASN A 969 -65.74 -12.84 23.21
N ASP A 970 -65.43 -13.47 24.36
CA ASP A 970 -65.03 -14.86 24.63
C ASP A 970 -65.85 -15.33 25.86
N PRO A 971 -66.29 -16.61 25.95
CA PRO A 971 -65.83 -17.42 27.10
C PRO A 971 -65.69 -18.95 26.83
N GLY A 972 -64.73 -19.60 27.49
CA GLY A 972 -64.49 -21.06 27.43
C GLY A 972 -64.98 -21.89 28.65
N LEU A 973 -64.66 -23.20 28.67
CA LEU A 973 -64.85 -24.16 29.79
C LEU A 973 -64.01 -25.46 29.58
N ASP A 974 -63.20 -25.84 30.58
CA ASP A 974 -63.19 -27.13 31.34
C ASP A 974 -63.31 -28.54 30.68
N VAL A 975 -62.71 -29.65 31.17
CA VAL A 975 -61.68 -29.92 32.23
C VAL A 975 -61.20 -31.40 32.24
N GLN A 976 -60.13 -31.74 33.00
CA GLN A 976 -59.70 -33.09 33.49
C GLN A 976 -59.04 -34.11 32.51
N ASN A 977 -58.19 -35.07 32.93
CA ASN A 977 -57.75 -35.48 34.29
C ASN A 977 -56.32 -36.12 34.38
N MET A 978 -55.75 -36.14 35.61
CA MET A 978 -54.78 -37.08 36.25
C MET A 978 -53.73 -37.87 35.41
N SER A 979 -52.47 -38.09 35.84
CA SER A 979 -51.83 -38.21 37.16
C SER A 979 -50.28 -38.14 37.01
N CYS A 980 -49.38 -38.19 38.01
CA CYS A 980 -49.26 -37.79 39.43
C CYS A 980 -47.92 -38.40 39.96
N SER A 981 -47.39 -37.89 41.08
CA SER A 981 -46.49 -38.56 42.05
C SER A 981 -44.98 -38.85 41.77
N THR A 982 -44.12 -38.05 42.47
CA THR A 982 -43.01 -38.48 43.39
C THR A 982 -41.70 -39.10 42.86
N ASN A 983 -40.51 -39.00 43.51
CA ASN A 983 -39.98 -38.13 44.60
C ASN A 983 -38.43 -38.28 44.75
N VAL A 984 -37.83 -37.55 45.71
CA VAL A 984 -36.46 -37.70 46.30
C VAL A 984 -35.31 -37.21 45.40
N GLN A 985 -34.60 -36.10 45.62
CA GLN A 985 -33.90 -35.49 46.79
C GLN A 985 -32.44 -35.93 47.02
N VAL A 986 -31.52 -35.01 46.71
CA VAL A 986 -30.45 -34.45 47.58
C VAL A 986 -29.68 -35.40 48.53
N SER A 987 -28.35 -35.49 48.38
CA SER A 987 -27.38 -35.06 49.43
C SER A 987 -25.88 -35.21 49.09
N ASN A 988 -25.11 -34.20 49.54
CA ASN A 988 -23.79 -34.22 50.21
C ASN A 988 -22.54 -34.93 49.64
N ASN A 989 -21.52 -34.09 49.38
CA ASN A 989 -20.06 -34.26 49.53
C ASN A 989 -19.62 -34.68 50.97
N PRO A 990 -18.32 -34.95 51.29
CA PRO A 990 -17.09 -35.04 50.47
C PRO A 990 -16.15 -36.24 50.83
N SER A 991 -14.88 -36.21 50.38
CA SER A 991 -13.68 -36.92 50.93
C SER A 991 -13.58 -38.43 50.65
N GLU A 992 -12.42 -39.10 50.54
CA GLU A 992 -10.98 -38.75 50.60
C GLU A 992 -10.25 -39.28 49.32
N LEU A 993 -8.93 -39.21 49.07
CA LEU A 993 -7.72 -38.85 49.86
C LEU A 993 -6.70 -38.12 48.95
N VAL A 994 -5.45 -37.99 49.40
CA VAL A 994 -4.35 -37.16 48.86
C VAL A 994 -3.11 -38.00 48.51
N GLN A 995 -2.49 -37.72 47.35
CA GLN A 995 -1.03 -37.67 47.12
C GLN A 995 -0.76 -37.11 45.70
N GLY A 996 0.08 -36.11 45.43
CA GLY A 996 0.78 -35.18 46.33
C GLY A 996 2.27 -35.02 46.00
N TYR A 997 2.65 -33.99 45.23
CA TYR A 997 3.92 -33.25 45.35
C TYR A 997 3.85 -31.93 44.55
N ARG A 998 4.66 -30.92 44.92
CA ARG A 998 4.57 -29.54 44.41
C ARG A 998 5.94 -28.83 44.50
N VAL A 999 6.03 -27.69 43.79
CA VAL A 999 6.98 -26.56 43.94
C VAL A 999 8.34 -26.63 43.20
N VAL A 1000 8.75 -25.44 42.72
CA VAL A 1000 10.06 -24.97 42.21
C VAL A 1000 10.39 -25.22 40.72
N MET A 1001 10.32 -24.15 39.93
CA MET A 1001 11.14 -23.94 38.72
C MET A 1001 12.48 -23.30 39.09
N MET A 1002 13.57 -23.64 38.40
CA MET A 1002 14.60 -22.66 37.99
C MET A 1002 15.64 -23.24 37.01
N GLY A 1003 16.24 -22.38 36.18
CA GLY A 1003 17.62 -22.56 35.69
C GLY A 1003 17.83 -23.16 34.29
N PHE A 1004 17.89 -22.30 33.26
CA PHE A 1004 18.73 -22.55 32.08
C PHE A 1004 20.18 -22.19 32.42
N TYR A 1005 21.18 -23.02 32.05
CA TYR A 1005 22.16 -22.71 30.98
C TYR A 1005 23.34 -23.71 30.86
N MET A 1006 23.88 -23.78 29.63
CA MET A 1006 25.25 -24.14 29.22
C MET A 1006 25.83 -25.56 29.43
N ALA A 1007 25.87 -26.28 28.30
CA ALA A 1007 27.10 -26.58 27.53
C ALA A 1007 27.81 -27.96 27.64
N ASN A 1008 28.34 -28.34 26.46
CA ASN A 1008 29.51 -29.17 26.18
C ASN A 1008 29.51 -30.71 26.36
N ASP A 1009 29.47 -31.37 25.19
CA ASP A 1009 30.56 -32.23 24.66
C ASP A 1009 30.49 -33.77 24.88
N ARG A 1010 30.90 -34.49 23.81
CA ARG A 1010 31.28 -35.93 23.68
C ARG A 1010 30.24 -37.05 23.67
N ASN A 1011 30.23 -37.73 22.52
CA ASN A 1011 30.37 -39.18 22.30
C ASN A 1011 29.73 -40.15 23.32
N GLN A 1012 28.69 -40.87 22.89
CA GLN A 1012 28.87 -42.18 22.22
C GLN A 1012 27.69 -42.51 21.31
#